data_AF-A0A933C3P4-F1
#
_entry.id   AF-A0A933C3P4-F1
#
_cell.length_a   1.000
_cell.length_b   1.000
_cell.length_c   1.000
_cell.angle_alpha   90.00
_cell.angle_beta   90.00
_cell.angle_gamma   90.00
#
_symmetry.space_group_name_H-M   'P 1'
#
loop_
_entity.id
_entity.type
_entity.pdbx_description
1 polymer ?
#
loop_
_entity_poly.entity_id
_entity_poly.type
_entity_poly.pdbx_seq_one_letter_code
_entity_poly.pdbx_strand_id
1 'polypeptide(L)'
;LRGARRHEPLLRGIAAALRAEHALEPIAEDLAVRGRELIHAADTARLVAEIRAARHVVALVHRDGRIAVRTGAHGVALPIAVGRGEEVLRGLLRAVAGTGQGEAQLLATVAGSGVRPALEVWVARCLPARLEEAPDLEWLPLDELLQRGAAGAIDDAPTLAALAAVARSDLLAEGPLHGASTLWGRCAVTDAAAPQPPRAPARVAAGSQLLDPHLSQLAFNERVLELAGDPATPLLERARFLAIFASNQDDFFTVHVADLKGRLGRAAARDAKAAQLTARASALEIRVRGLVARAYDLLRNVLQPELAHHGIQLLRWRELTPDERRWLSSRFRRTIQPLLTPQVADPVHPFPHLPHLRLALAVRGRSRTDRLQRVGLLALPRELPRLVRLPDTHRLVPTDEIVRAHLDELFPGLELEEAYALRVTRATDLLLDEDRAAHLRHAIEDEIRKRAYRQVVRLEVERAMPQDLRELLLAELRFEVTGVMAALSEADVYDADWPLDLGRLNVLAGLPVKQLRYPPLEPSNPLEHDASVFQALNQRDVLAHYPYDAYDATGERFLLEAAADPAVAAIKLTIYRTGEQSQVLDALTRAARNGKEVAVVLELKARMDEERNIEWAKALEDAGAHVSYGVLGLKTHAKLALVVRNEPGGARRYSYIGTGNFHAATARQYSDLALLTADPVLGEDVAQLFNGLTGSWNPELPYRHLLVGPNNLLPGLLDRIERETAHARAGRGGRIVAKLNGLDDPEIIDALYRASQAGVQVELIVRGICTLRPGVPGLSERIRVVSRLGRFLEHARIFRFENGGRPEYLVGSADWRRRNLRSRIEVAAPVADPLACARLEAILAQDLGDPLLWQLQPDGSYARVAAAVDGGWRDRIAAASPSHG
;
A
#
# COMPACT_ATOMS: atom_id res chain seq x y z
N LEU A 1 -8.96 -37.66 37.55
CA LEU A 1 -7.74 -37.24 38.30
C LEU A 1 -7.41 -38.15 39.49
N ARG A 2 -8.35 -38.51 40.40
CA ARG A 2 -8.05 -39.37 41.57
C ARG A 2 -7.76 -40.86 41.25
N GLY A 3 -8.19 -41.38 40.10
CA GLY A 3 -7.90 -42.76 39.68
C GLY A 3 -6.54 -42.98 38.99
N ALA A 4 -5.97 -41.94 38.38
CA ALA A 4 -4.73 -42.07 37.59
C ALA A 4 -3.47 -42.26 38.45
N ARG A 5 -3.46 -41.73 39.69
CA ARG A 5 -2.32 -41.85 40.61
C ARG A 5 -2.09 -43.25 41.16
N ARG A 6 -3.10 -44.15 41.12
CA ARG A 6 -2.97 -45.53 41.62
C ARG A 6 -2.26 -46.48 40.66
N HIS A 7 -2.14 -46.11 39.38
CA HIS A 7 -1.58 -46.98 38.33
C HIS A 7 -0.33 -46.41 37.65
N GLU A 8 0.17 -45.27 38.15
CA GLU A 8 1.37 -44.61 37.62
C GLU A 8 2.62 -45.52 37.59
N PRO A 9 2.88 -46.39 38.59
CA PRO A 9 4.00 -47.34 38.52
C PRO A 9 3.84 -48.39 37.41
N LEU A 10 2.60 -48.83 37.16
CA LEU A 10 2.28 -49.82 36.13
C LEU A 10 2.48 -49.23 34.72
N LEU A 11 2.02 -47.99 34.51
CA LEU A 11 2.15 -47.28 33.24
C LEU A 11 3.60 -46.92 32.91
N ARG A 12 4.42 -46.57 33.92
CA ARG A 12 5.87 -46.37 33.73
C ARG A 12 6.59 -47.67 33.37
N GLY A 13 6.20 -48.80 33.96
CA GLY A 13 6.73 -50.12 33.62
C GLY A 13 6.41 -50.52 32.17
N ILE A 14 5.18 -50.33 31.73
CA ILE A 14 4.75 -50.60 30.34
C ILE A 14 5.50 -49.68 29.35
N ALA A 15 5.65 -48.40 29.66
CA ALA A 15 6.38 -47.45 28.81
C ALA A 15 7.88 -47.79 28.72
N ALA A 16 8.50 -48.29 29.79
CA ALA A 16 9.90 -48.73 29.78
C ALA A 16 10.10 -50.00 28.93
N ALA A 17 9.18 -50.96 28.99
CA ALA A 17 9.22 -52.17 28.17
C ALA A 17 9.07 -51.84 26.67
N LEU A 18 8.10 -50.99 26.31
CA LEU A 18 7.89 -50.55 24.92
C LEU A 18 9.07 -49.74 24.36
N ARG A 19 9.77 -48.97 25.19
CA ARG A 19 10.99 -48.26 24.79
C ARG A 19 12.14 -49.21 24.49
N ALA A 20 12.30 -50.25 25.31
CA ALA A 20 13.35 -51.25 25.12
C ALA A 20 13.08 -52.12 23.87
N GLU A 21 11.82 -52.43 23.60
CA GLU A 21 11.43 -53.30 22.47
C GLU A 21 11.36 -52.57 21.13
N HIS A 22 11.02 -51.27 21.12
CA HIS A 22 10.74 -50.52 19.89
C HIS A 22 11.63 -49.27 19.68
N ALA A 23 12.68 -49.07 20.49
CA ALA A 23 13.64 -47.97 20.37
C ALA A 23 12.99 -46.57 20.28
N LEU A 24 11.97 -46.30 21.10
CA LEU A 24 11.21 -45.06 21.08
C LEU A 24 11.88 -43.96 21.93
N GLU A 25 12.18 -42.79 21.34
CA GLU A 25 12.71 -41.62 22.07
C GLU A 25 11.60 -40.75 22.72
N PRO A 26 11.87 -40.10 23.88
CA PRO A 26 10.88 -39.28 24.55
C PRO A 26 10.80 -37.86 23.94
N ILE A 27 9.59 -37.46 23.56
CA ILE A 27 9.28 -36.07 23.19
C ILE A 27 9.17 -35.24 24.49
N ALA A 28 9.83 -34.07 24.52
CA ALA A 28 10.06 -33.23 25.70
C ALA A 28 8.84 -32.45 26.24
N GLU A 29 7.62 -32.73 25.79
CA GLU A 29 6.41 -32.03 26.25
C GLU A 29 5.45 -32.96 26.99
N ASP A 30 4.92 -32.47 28.11
CA ASP A 30 3.96 -33.16 28.97
C ASP A 30 2.71 -33.57 28.16
N LEU A 31 2.43 -34.88 28.14
CA LEU A 31 1.24 -35.47 27.50
C LEU A 31 -0.07 -34.80 27.94
N ALA A 32 -0.13 -34.25 29.15
CA ALA A 32 -1.30 -33.52 29.63
C ALA A 32 -1.45 -32.13 28.99
N VAL A 33 -0.36 -31.46 28.62
CA VAL A 33 -0.38 -30.18 27.88
C VAL A 33 -0.83 -30.46 26.44
N ARG A 34 -0.19 -31.43 25.78
CA ARG A 34 -0.55 -31.83 24.42
C ARG A 34 -1.97 -32.42 24.34
N GLY A 35 -2.41 -33.13 25.38
CA GLY A 35 -3.78 -33.60 25.51
C GLY A 35 -4.79 -32.46 25.65
N ARG A 36 -4.48 -31.41 26.43
CA ARG A 36 -5.32 -30.21 26.51
C ARG A 36 -5.35 -29.43 25.20
N GLU A 37 -4.22 -29.30 24.51
CA GLU A 37 -4.15 -28.66 23.20
C GLU A 37 -4.89 -29.46 22.13
N LEU A 38 -4.80 -30.79 22.14
CA LEU A 38 -5.55 -31.67 21.23
C LEU A 38 -7.05 -31.66 21.52
N ILE A 39 -7.47 -31.62 22.80
CA ILE A 39 -8.87 -31.46 23.17
C ILE A 39 -9.38 -30.06 22.77
N HIS A 40 -8.60 -29.02 23.02
CA HIS A 40 -8.94 -27.66 22.59
C HIS A 40 -9.01 -27.56 21.05
N ALA A 41 -8.08 -28.19 20.34
CA ALA A 41 -8.08 -28.27 18.88
C ALA A 41 -9.26 -29.11 18.35
N ALA A 42 -9.63 -30.20 19.02
CA ALA A 42 -10.76 -31.05 18.66
C ALA A 42 -12.11 -30.37 18.95
N ASP A 43 -12.24 -29.69 20.09
CA ASP A 43 -13.43 -28.89 20.41
C ASP A 43 -13.54 -27.69 19.47
N THR A 44 -12.43 -27.02 19.16
CA THR A 44 -12.37 -25.95 18.15
C THR A 44 -12.73 -26.50 16.77
N ALA A 45 -12.24 -27.68 16.40
CA ALA A 45 -12.57 -28.34 15.15
C ALA A 45 -14.05 -28.78 15.09
N ARG A 46 -14.63 -29.21 16.21
CA ARG A 46 -16.05 -29.56 16.34
C ARG A 46 -16.95 -28.32 16.24
N LEU A 47 -16.58 -27.24 16.91
CA LEU A 47 -17.26 -25.94 16.83
C LEU A 47 -17.14 -25.31 15.43
N VAL A 48 -15.98 -25.44 14.79
CA VAL A 48 -15.77 -25.08 13.38
C VAL A 48 -16.59 -26.00 12.47
N ALA A 49 -16.74 -27.30 12.77
CA ALA A 49 -17.58 -28.21 12.03
C ALA A 49 -19.08 -27.89 12.18
N GLU A 50 -19.54 -27.49 13.36
CA GLU A 50 -20.91 -27.01 13.62
C GLU A 50 -21.20 -25.70 12.87
N ILE A 51 -20.24 -24.75 12.82
CA ILE A 51 -20.34 -23.52 12.02
C ILE A 51 -20.25 -23.80 10.52
N ARG A 52 -19.45 -24.79 10.10
CA ARG A 52 -19.39 -25.28 8.70
C ARG A 52 -20.66 -26.04 8.29
N ALA A 53 -21.39 -26.63 9.23
CA ALA A 53 -22.67 -27.30 8.99
C ALA A 53 -23.81 -26.31 8.78
N ALA A 54 -23.75 -25.14 9.41
CA ALA A 54 -24.63 -24.01 9.09
C ALA A 54 -24.21 -23.40 7.75
N ARG A 55 -25.08 -23.53 6.74
CA ARG A 55 -24.98 -22.83 5.45
C ARG A 55 -26.09 -21.82 5.36
N HIS A 56 -25.83 -20.68 4.73
CA HIS A 56 -26.86 -19.73 4.31
C HIS A 56 -26.85 -19.63 2.79
N VAL A 57 -28.02 -19.39 2.21
CA VAL A 57 -28.17 -19.03 0.79
C VAL A 57 -28.30 -17.52 0.69
N VAL A 58 -27.46 -16.89 -0.13
CA VAL A 58 -27.57 -15.48 -0.52
C VAL A 58 -28.01 -15.44 -1.97
N ALA A 59 -29.08 -14.70 -2.27
CA ALA A 59 -29.66 -14.64 -3.61
C ALA A 59 -29.46 -13.25 -4.24
N LEU A 60 -28.72 -13.19 -5.35
CA LEU A 60 -28.71 -12.05 -6.27
C LEU A 60 -29.90 -12.21 -7.23
N VAL A 61 -31.06 -11.71 -6.79
CA VAL A 61 -32.28 -11.74 -7.61
C VAL A 61 -32.21 -10.62 -8.63
N HIS A 62 -32.04 -11.00 -9.90
CA HIS A 62 -31.81 -10.12 -11.03
C HIS A 62 -33.08 -9.83 -11.83
N ARG A 63 -33.29 -8.56 -12.19
CA ARG A 63 -34.34 -8.06 -13.09
C ARG A 63 -33.83 -6.84 -13.85
N ASP A 64 -33.90 -6.87 -15.19
CA ASP A 64 -33.62 -5.72 -16.07
C ASP A 64 -32.31 -4.96 -15.76
N GLY A 65 -31.23 -5.70 -15.46
CA GLY A 65 -29.91 -5.14 -15.11
C GLY A 65 -29.75 -4.72 -13.65
N ARG A 66 -30.75 -4.95 -12.80
CA ARG A 66 -30.78 -4.57 -11.38
C ARG A 66 -30.91 -5.78 -10.47
N ILE A 67 -30.40 -5.65 -9.25
CA ILE A 67 -30.44 -6.65 -8.19
C ILE A 67 -31.36 -6.18 -7.08
N ALA A 68 -32.24 -7.06 -6.60
CA ALA A 68 -33.08 -6.79 -5.45
C ALA A 68 -32.26 -6.73 -4.16
N VAL A 69 -32.43 -5.66 -3.40
CA VAL A 69 -31.80 -5.46 -2.11
C VAL A 69 -32.81 -4.92 -1.11
N ARG A 70 -32.60 -5.20 0.18
CA ARG A 70 -33.39 -4.61 1.26
C ARG A 70 -32.67 -3.36 1.74
N THR A 71 -33.40 -2.25 1.77
CA THR A 71 -32.96 -0.99 2.36
C THR A 71 -33.59 -0.81 3.73
N GLY A 72 -32.77 -0.60 4.75
CA GLY A 72 -33.23 -0.28 6.11
C GLY A 72 -32.33 0.76 6.77
N ALA A 73 -32.50 0.97 8.07
CA ALA A 73 -31.73 1.93 8.86
C ALA A 73 -30.20 1.68 8.91
N HIS A 74 -29.70 0.60 8.28
CA HIS A 74 -28.31 0.12 8.29
C HIS A 74 -27.69 -0.05 6.89
N GLY A 75 -28.30 0.56 5.87
CA GLY A 75 -27.81 0.50 4.49
C GLY A 75 -28.46 -0.60 3.67
N VAL A 76 -27.69 -1.16 2.73
CA VAL A 76 -28.14 -2.09 1.68
C VAL A 76 -27.74 -3.53 2.02
N ALA A 77 -28.70 -4.46 1.99
CA ALA A 77 -28.44 -5.89 2.22
C ALA A 77 -29.07 -6.79 1.14
N LEU A 78 -28.36 -7.84 0.72
CA LEU A 78 -28.88 -8.86 -0.17
C LEU A 78 -29.86 -9.81 0.56
N PRO A 79 -30.86 -10.37 -0.14
CA PRO A 79 -31.71 -11.42 0.40
C PRO A 79 -30.89 -12.63 0.86
N ILE A 80 -31.01 -12.99 2.15
CA ILE A 80 -30.31 -14.11 2.77
C ILE A 80 -31.27 -14.97 3.60
N ALA A 81 -31.10 -16.29 3.54
CA ALA A 81 -31.85 -17.24 4.35
C ALA A 81 -30.96 -18.37 4.87
N VAL A 82 -31.34 -18.92 6.03
CA VAL A 82 -30.64 -20.05 6.66
C VAL A 82 -30.96 -21.35 5.93
N GLY A 83 -29.93 -22.14 5.64
CA GLY A 83 -29.99 -23.44 4.99
C GLY A 83 -29.14 -23.51 3.71
N ARG A 84 -29.31 -24.57 2.92
CA ARG A 84 -28.50 -24.85 1.73
C ARG A 84 -29.34 -25.29 0.56
N GLY A 85 -28.81 -25.08 -0.64
CA GLY A 85 -29.38 -25.57 -1.88
C GLY A 85 -30.60 -24.81 -2.34
N GLU A 86 -31.18 -25.33 -3.40
CA GLU A 86 -32.21 -24.65 -4.19
C GLU A 86 -33.51 -24.43 -3.43
N GLU A 87 -33.87 -25.26 -2.44
CA GLU A 87 -35.11 -25.13 -1.68
C GLU A 87 -35.18 -23.80 -0.90
N VAL A 88 -34.07 -23.45 -0.25
CA VAL A 88 -33.92 -22.18 0.47
C VAL A 88 -33.90 -21.00 -0.51
N LEU A 89 -33.29 -21.18 -1.68
CA LEU A 89 -33.34 -20.19 -2.76
C LEU A 89 -34.78 -19.93 -3.22
N ARG A 90 -35.64 -20.96 -3.38
CA ARG A 90 -37.05 -20.73 -3.74
C ARG A 90 -37.79 -19.93 -2.69
N GLY A 91 -37.52 -20.21 -1.41
CA GLY A 91 -38.07 -19.43 -0.30
C GLY A 91 -37.70 -17.94 -0.41
N LEU A 92 -36.45 -17.65 -0.75
CA LEU A 92 -35.99 -16.28 -1.02
C LEU A 92 -36.66 -15.67 -2.25
N LEU A 93 -36.78 -16.40 -3.35
CA LEU A 93 -37.47 -15.92 -4.56
C LEU A 93 -38.95 -15.62 -4.28
N ARG A 94 -39.65 -16.47 -3.53
CA ARG A 94 -41.03 -16.18 -3.11
C ARG A 94 -41.13 -14.92 -2.26
N ALA A 95 -40.19 -14.72 -1.33
CA ALA A 95 -40.17 -13.54 -0.47
C ALA A 95 -39.83 -12.25 -1.21
N VAL A 96 -38.99 -12.32 -2.25
CA VAL A 96 -38.49 -11.15 -3.01
C VAL A 96 -39.39 -10.81 -4.19
N ALA A 97 -39.91 -11.84 -4.85
CA ALA A 97 -40.53 -11.75 -6.18
C ALA A 97 -41.90 -12.45 -6.25
N GLY A 98 -42.49 -12.86 -5.12
CA GLY A 98 -43.82 -13.48 -5.08
C GLY A 98 -43.93 -14.86 -5.73
N THR A 99 -42.87 -15.36 -6.38
CA THR A 99 -42.83 -16.65 -7.07
C THR A 99 -41.56 -17.41 -6.72
N GLY A 100 -41.66 -18.72 -6.56
CA GLY A 100 -40.50 -19.61 -6.46
C GLY A 100 -39.90 -19.97 -7.83
N GLN A 101 -40.58 -19.60 -8.93
CA GLN A 101 -40.20 -19.99 -10.28
C GLN A 101 -39.20 -19.01 -10.90
N GLY A 102 -38.08 -19.54 -11.37
CA GLY A 102 -37.04 -18.76 -12.01
C GLY A 102 -35.91 -19.65 -12.54
N GLU A 103 -34.98 -19.01 -13.23
CA GLU A 103 -33.70 -19.60 -13.61
C GLU A 103 -32.66 -19.19 -12.56
N ALA A 104 -31.85 -20.12 -12.09
CA ALA A 104 -30.81 -19.82 -11.11
C ALA A 104 -29.54 -20.62 -11.35
N GLN A 105 -28.41 -20.03 -10.94
CA GLN A 105 -27.09 -20.63 -11.01
C GLN A 105 -26.35 -20.39 -9.69
N LEU A 106 -25.75 -21.44 -9.14
CA LEU A 106 -24.80 -21.30 -8.03
C LEU A 106 -23.53 -20.65 -8.58
N LEU A 107 -23.26 -19.43 -8.14
CA LEU A 107 -22.10 -18.65 -8.57
C LEU A 107 -20.84 -19.05 -7.83
N ALA A 108 -20.95 -19.18 -6.50
CA ALA A 108 -19.82 -19.50 -5.63
C ALA A 108 -20.28 -20.08 -4.30
N THR A 109 -19.43 -20.90 -3.68
CA THR A 109 -19.55 -21.24 -2.26
C THR A 109 -18.46 -20.49 -1.49
N VAL A 110 -18.85 -19.54 -0.64
CA VAL A 110 -17.92 -18.81 0.22
C VAL A 110 -17.76 -19.58 1.52
N ALA A 111 -16.54 -20.02 1.82
CA ALA A 111 -16.23 -20.69 3.07
C ALA A 111 -16.71 -19.88 4.28
N GLY A 112 -17.25 -20.59 5.29
CA GLY A 112 -17.63 -20.00 6.56
C GLY A 112 -16.41 -19.51 7.33
N SER A 113 -16.61 -18.47 8.14
CA SER A 113 -15.64 -18.03 9.13
C SER A 113 -16.20 -18.26 10.52
N GLY A 114 -15.38 -18.07 11.56
CA GLY A 114 -15.89 -18.12 12.93
C GLY A 114 -17.10 -17.22 13.22
N VAL A 115 -17.26 -16.14 12.44
CA VAL A 115 -18.24 -15.07 12.67
C VAL A 115 -19.39 -15.10 11.65
N ARG A 116 -19.29 -15.92 10.59
CA ARG A 116 -20.35 -16.09 9.58
C ARG A 116 -20.39 -17.53 9.07
N PRO A 117 -21.57 -18.12 8.87
CA PRO A 117 -21.70 -19.44 8.27
C PRO A 117 -21.19 -19.44 6.82
N ALA A 118 -21.01 -20.64 6.25
CA ALA A 118 -20.68 -20.76 4.84
C ALA A 118 -21.84 -20.24 3.98
N LEU A 119 -21.53 -19.53 2.89
CA LEU A 119 -22.53 -18.92 2.03
C LEU A 119 -22.56 -19.64 0.69
N GLU A 120 -23.74 -20.01 0.23
CA GLU A 120 -23.99 -20.34 -1.18
C GLU A 120 -24.52 -19.08 -1.86
N VAL A 121 -23.75 -18.53 -2.79
CA VAL A 121 -24.08 -17.30 -3.52
C VAL A 121 -24.73 -17.70 -4.83
N TRP A 122 -26.00 -17.41 -4.98
CA TRP A 122 -26.80 -17.77 -6.15
C TRP A 122 -27.17 -16.51 -6.93
N VAL A 123 -27.10 -16.59 -8.26
CA VAL A 123 -27.69 -15.59 -9.15
C VAL A 123 -28.97 -16.18 -9.69
N ALA A 124 -30.07 -15.44 -9.58
CA ALA A 124 -31.38 -15.94 -9.95
C ALA A 124 -32.18 -14.88 -10.73
N ARG A 125 -32.91 -15.30 -11.75
CA ARG A 125 -33.84 -14.48 -12.54
C ARG A 125 -35.24 -15.07 -12.43
N CYS A 126 -36.20 -14.29 -11.99
CA CYS A 126 -37.60 -14.74 -11.90
C CYS A 126 -38.27 -14.74 -13.28
N LEU A 127 -39.11 -15.74 -13.54
CA LEU A 127 -39.97 -15.79 -14.74
C LEU A 127 -41.28 -15.04 -14.45
N PRO A 128 -41.92 -14.41 -15.46
CA PRO A 128 -43.02 -13.48 -15.21
C PRO A 128 -44.29 -14.19 -14.73
N ALA A 129 -44.65 -13.98 -13.47
CA ALA A 129 -46.01 -13.93 -12.96
C ALA A 129 -46.11 -12.68 -12.07
N ARG A 130 -47.23 -11.94 -12.14
CA ARG A 130 -47.45 -10.62 -11.49
C ARG A 130 -46.68 -10.50 -10.17
N LEU A 131 -45.58 -9.73 -10.21
CA LEU A 131 -44.73 -9.43 -9.07
C LEU A 131 -45.50 -8.48 -8.15
N GLU A 132 -46.00 -8.98 -7.01
CA GLU A 132 -46.30 -8.11 -5.89
C GLU A 132 -44.96 -7.70 -5.28
N GLU A 133 -44.53 -6.47 -5.54
CA GLU A 133 -43.27 -5.96 -5.00
C GLU A 133 -43.38 -5.88 -3.47
N ALA A 134 -42.50 -6.60 -2.75
CA ALA A 134 -42.48 -6.48 -1.31
C ALA A 134 -42.10 -5.04 -0.94
N PRO A 135 -42.84 -4.38 -0.02
CA PRO A 135 -42.70 -2.95 0.26
C PRO A 135 -41.34 -2.52 0.84
N ASP A 136 -40.46 -3.47 1.19
CA ASP A 136 -39.15 -3.25 1.83
C ASP A 136 -37.95 -3.46 0.87
N LEU A 137 -38.16 -3.48 -0.46
CA LEU A 137 -37.12 -3.78 -1.46
C LEU A 137 -36.82 -2.59 -2.39
N GLU A 138 -35.53 -2.36 -2.62
CA GLU A 138 -34.99 -1.45 -3.65
C GLU A 138 -34.30 -2.29 -4.75
N TRP A 139 -34.35 -1.83 -6.00
CA TRP A 139 -33.68 -2.47 -7.13
C TRP A 139 -32.51 -1.61 -7.59
N LEU A 140 -31.29 -2.04 -7.28
CA LEU A 140 -30.07 -1.30 -7.60
C LEU A 140 -29.26 -1.98 -8.71
N PRO A 141 -28.64 -1.22 -9.63
CA PRO A 141 -27.65 -1.74 -10.56
C PRO A 141 -26.52 -2.51 -9.85
N LEU A 142 -26.04 -3.61 -10.43
CA LEU A 142 -25.00 -4.44 -9.81
C LEU A 142 -23.66 -3.68 -9.66
N ASP A 143 -23.33 -2.86 -10.65
CA ASP A 143 -22.17 -1.96 -10.61
C ASP A 143 -22.27 -0.95 -9.48
N GLU A 144 -23.46 -0.40 -9.23
CA GLU A 144 -23.71 0.49 -8.09
C GLU A 144 -23.51 -0.25 -6.75
N LEU A 145 -24.00 -1.47 -6.61
CA LEU A 145 -23.79 -2.29 -5.39
C LEU A 145 -22.31 -2.59 -5.15
N LEU A 146 -21.57 -2.94 -6.20
CA LEU A 146 -20.13 -3.15 -6.11
C LEU A 146 -19.40 -1.87 -5.74
N GLN A 147 -19.79 -0.71 -6.30
CA GLN A 147 -19.24 0.59 -5.93
C GLN A 147 -19.51 0.93 -4.46
N ARG A 148 -20.74 0.75 -3.98
CA ARG A 148 -21.11 0.97 -2.57
C ARG A 148 -20.31 0.04 -1.64
N GLY A 149 -20.15 -1.24 -1.99
CA GLY A 149 -19.33 -2.19 -1.23
C GLY A 149 -17.84 -1.81 -1.22
N ALA A 150 -17.32 -1.39 -2.38
CA ALA A 150 -15.93 -0.98 -2.55
C ALA A 150 -15.60 0.36 -1.86
N ALA A 151 -16.60 1.22 -1.68
CA ALA A 151 -16.52 2.46 -0.90
C ALA A 151 -16.64 2.22 0.62
N GLY A 152 -16.95 1.00 1.05
CA GLY A 152 -17.21 0.68 2.45
C GLY A 152 -18.54 1.24 2.97
N ALA A 153 -19.51 1.50 2.08
CA ALA A 153 -20.85 1.98 2.42
C ALA A 153 -21.85 0.85 2.72
N ILE A 154 -21.40 -0.41 2.70
CA ILE A 154 -22.18 -1.60 3.07
C ILE A 154 -21.58 -2.20 4.33
N ASP A 155 -22.34 -2.22 5.42
CA ASP A 155 -21.91 -2.78 6.71
C ASP A 155 -22.30 -4.26 6.88
N ASP A 156 -23.16 -4.79 6.01
CA ASP A 156 -23.63 -6.18 6.07
C ASP A 156 -22.56 -7.17 5.55
N ALA A 157 -21.98 -7.94 6.46
CA ALA A 157 -20.87 -8.84 6.15
C ALA A 157 -21.22 -9.98 5.17
N PRO A 158 -22.40 -10.64 5.25
CA PRO A 158 -22.82 -11.62 4.24
C PRO A 158 -22.99 -11.00 2.85
N THR A 159 -23.57 -9.80 2.75
CA THR A 159 -23.70 -9.06 1.49
C THR A 159 -22.34 -8.74 0.89
N LEU A 160 -21.40 -8.20 1.68
CA LEU A 160 -20.04 -7.93 1.20
C LEU A 160 -19.32 -9.21 0.74
N ALA A 161 -19.48 -10.32 1.46
CA ALA A 161 -18.88 -11.60 1.07
C ALA A 161 -19.47 -12.15 -0.24
N ALA A 162 -20.77 -11.99 -0.45
CA ALA A 162 -21.44 -12.35 -1.70
C ALA A 162 -21.00 -11.46 -2.87
N LEU A 163 -20.94 -10.13 -2.66
CA LEU A 163 -20.45 -9.18 -3.65
C LEU A 163 -18.97 -9.42 -3.99
N ALA A 164 -18.14 -9.80 -3.01
CA ALA A 164 -16.75 -10.21 -3.26
C ALA A 164 -16.68 -11.49 -4.11
N ALA A 165 -17.59 -12.45 -3.89
CA ALA A 165 -17.73 -13.61 -4.77
C ALA A 165 -18.14 -13.23 -6.20
N VAL A 166 -19.06 -12.27 -6.35
CA VAL A 166 -19.46 -11.76 -7.66
C VAL A 166 -18.30 -11.07 -8.36
N ALA A 167 -17.52 -10.26 -7.64
CA ALA A 167 -16.33 -9.59 -8.16
C ALA A 167 -15.22 -10.56 -8.59
N ARG A 168 -15.23 -11.82 -8.13
CA ARG A 168 -14.35 -12.91 -8.60
C ARG A 168 -14.83 -13.61 -9.86
N SER A 169 -16.13 -13.53 -10.16
CA SER A 169 -16.75 -14.27 -11.26
C SER A 169 -16.68 -13.53 -12.59
N ASP A 170 -16.80 -14.26 -13.70
CA ASP A 170 -16.91 -13.69 -15.05
C ASP A 170 -18.25 -12.99 -15.32
N LEU A 171 -19.16 -12.96 -14.34
CA LEU A 171 -20.48 -12.34 -14.45
C LEU A 171 -20.43 -10.85 -14.82
N LEU A 172 -19.32 -10.17 -14.53
CA LEU A 172 -19.07 -8.77 -14.91
C LEU A 172 -18.50 -8.62 -16.33
N ALA A 173 -17.88 -9.66 -16.88
CA ALA A 173 -17.28 -9.65 -18.21
C ALA A 173 -18.30 -9.94 -19.33
N GLU A 174 -19.44 -10.57 -19.00
CA GLU A 174 -20.49 -10.92 -19.97
C GLU A 174 -21.43 -9.76 -20.37
N GLY A 175 -21.16 -8.52 -19.94
CA GLY A 175 -22.01 -7.36 -20.22
C GLY A 175 -23.26 -7.29 -19.32
N PRO A 176 -24.18 -6.32 -19.53
CA PRO A 176 -25.40 -6.28 -18.74
C PRO A 176 -26.14 -7.60 -18.94
N LEU A 177 -26.69 -8.15 -17.86
CA LEU A 177 -27.53 -9.36 -17.79
C LEU A 177 -28.84 -9.23 -18.62
N HIS A 178 -28.75 -8.69 -19.82
CA HIS A 178 -29.82 -8.50 -20.78
C HIS A 178 -29.90 -9.74 -21.67
N GLY A 179 -31.08 -10.35 -21.66
CA GLY A 179 -31.61 -11.29 -22.63
C GLY A 179 -30.60 -12.13 -23.42
N ALA A 180 -30.47 -13.41 -23.02
CA ALA A 180 -29.77 -14.48 -23.72
C ALA A 180 -28.23 -14.49 -23.60
N SER A 181 -27.71 -14.65 -22.38
CA SER A 181 -26.37 -15.22 -22.19
C SER A 181 -26.45 -16.71 -21.87
N THR A 182 -25.42 -17.46 -22.26
CA THR A 182 -25.20 -18.89 -21.99
C THR A 182 -25.03 -19.23 -20.50
N LEU A 183 -25.16 -18.26 -19.58
CA LEU A 183 -25.13 -18.45 -18.12
C LEU A 183 -26.29 -19.29 -17.57
N TRP A 184 -27.45 -19.30 -18.24
CA TRP A 184 -28.68 -19.89 -17.70
C TRP A 184 -28.75 -21.41 -17.93
N GLY A 185 -27.86 -22.15 -17.27
CA GLY A 185 -27.78 -23.61 -17.28
C GLY A 185 -28.66 -24.27 -16.21
N ARG A 186 -29.93 -24.54 -16.59
CA ARG A 186 -30.91 -25.50 -16.02
C ARG A 186 -30.86 -25.80 -14.51
N CYS A 187 -31.65 -25.04 -13.74
CA CYS A 187 -32.57 -25.66 -12.80
C CYS A 187 -33.96 -25.01 -12.88
N ALA A 188 -34.99 -25.78 -13.21
CA ALA A 188 -36.37 -25.32 -13.21
C ALA A 188 -36.91 -25.46 -11.79
N VAL A 189 -36.98 -24.34 -11.08
CA VAL A 189 -37.46 -24.32 -9.71
C VAL A 189 -38.99 -24.45 -9.71
N THR A 190 -39.53 -25.63 -9.36
CA THR A 190 -40.99 -25.91 -9.32
C THR A 190 -41.50 -26.15 -7.89
N ASP A 191 -42.82 -25.97 -7.71
CA ASP A 191 -43.45 -25.86 -6.39
C ASP A 191 -43.42 -27.13 -5.54
N ALA A 192 -42.91 -26.97 -4.31
CA ALA A 192 -43.35 -27.67 -3.11
C ALA A 192 -43.24 -26.71 -1.90
N ALA A 193 -44.10 -26.89 -0.90
CA ALA A 193 -44.27 -25.97 0.23
C ALA A 193 -43.39 -26.37 1.43
N ALA A 194 -42.71 -25.39 2.04
CA ALA A 194 -42.00 -25.50 3.33
C ALA A 194 -41.81 -24.09 3.97
N PRO A 195 -41.62 -23.98 5.30
CA PRO A 195 -42.09 -22.87 6.14
C PRO A 195 -41.09 -21.73 6.35
N GLN A 196 -41.60 -20.57 6.81
CA GLN A 196 -40.88 -19.31 7.04
C GLN A 196 -39.88 -19.38 8.22
N PRO A 197 -38.65 -18.82 8.08
CA PRO A 197 -37.74 -18.60 9.20
C PRO A 197 -38.09 -17.32 9.99
N PRO A 198 -37.75 -17.26 11.29
CA PRO A 198 -38.09 -16.13 12.16
C PRO A 198 -37.22 -14.89 11.89
N ARG A 199 -37.84 -13.71 11.96
CA ARG A 199 -37.20 -12.38 11.92
C ARG A 199 -36.53 -12.10 13.28
N ALA A 200 -35.20 -11.93 13.30
CA ALA A 200 -34.48 -11.40 14.46
C ALA A 200 -34.39 -9.86 14.38
N PRO A 201 -34.48 -9.13 15.50
CA PRO A 201 -34.33 -7.68 15.53
C PRO A 201 -32.85 -7.30 15.48
N ALA A 202 -32.48 -6.41 14.55
CA ALA A 202 -31.17 -5.79 14.50
C ALA A 202 -31.10 -4.63 15.51
N ARG A 203 -30.05 -4.61 16.33
CA ARG A 203 -29.65 -3.48 17.18
C ARG A 203 -28.55 -2.69 16.45
N VAL A 204 -28.66 -1.37 16.47
CA VAL A 204 -27.84 -0.37 15.75
C VAL A 204 -26.45 -0.18 16.36
N ALA A 205 -25.44 0.08 15.51
CA ALA A 205 -24.24 0.86 15.87
C ALA A 205 -24.10 2.06 14.89
N ALA A 206 -23.72 3.23 15.40
CA ALA A 206 -23.50 4.45 14.62
C ALA A 206 -22.21 4.35 13.79
N GLY A 207 -22.21 4.91 12.57
CA GLY A 207 -21.03 4.91 11.67
C GLY A 207 -19.80 5.61 12.29
N SER A 208 -18.60 5.18 11.87
CA SER A 208 -17.34 5.72 12.39
C SER A 208 -17.09 7.18 11.95
N GLN A 209 -16.67 8.03 12.88
CA GLN A 209 -16.28 9.43 12.64
C GLN A 209 -15.05 9.58 11.72
N LEU A 210 -14.26 8.51 11.54
CA LEU A 210 -13.06 8.49 10.70
C LEU A 210 -13.27 7.61 9.46
N LEU A 211 -12.59 7.95 8.37
CA LEU A 211 -12.50 7.12 7.17
C LEU A 211 -11.52 5.96 7.39
N ASP A 212 -11.73 4.87 6.65
CA ASP A 212 -10.87 3.70 6.73
C ASP A 212 -9.50 3.95 6.08
N PRO A 213 -8.36 3.70 6.77
CA PRO A 213 -7.04 4.00 6.21
C PRO A 213 -6.64 3.10 5.03
N HIS A 214 -7.18 1.88 4.92
CA HIS A 214 -6.89 0.99 3.79
C HIS A 214 -7.68 1.42 2.56
N LEU A 215 -8.96 1.80 2.73
CA LEU A 215 -9.75 2.38 1.62
C LEU A 215 -9.17 3.72 1.17
N SER A 216 -8.71 4.56 2.10
CA SER A 216 -8.03 5.82 1.79
C SER A 216 -6.74 5.60 0.97
N GLN A 217 -5.95 4.56 1.29
CA GLN A 217 -4.78 4.17 0.49
C GLN A 217 -5.17 3.67 -0.91
N LEU A 218 -6.26 2.91 -1.06
CA LEU A 218 -6.77 2.50 -2.37
C LEU A 218 -7.32 3.68 -3.18
N ALA A 219 -7.95 4.67 -2.53
CA ALA A 219 -8.39 5.90 -3.17
C ALA A 219 -7.22 6.77 -3.67
N PHE A 220 -6.07 6.73 -2.99
CA PHE A 220 -4.82 7.27 -3.55
C PHE A 220 -4.38 6.50 -4.81
N ASN A 221 -4.32 5.18 -4.75
CA ASN A 221 -3.93 4.37 -5.91
C ASN A 221 -4.89 4.54 -7.10
N GLU A 222 -6.18 4.70 -6.85
CA GLU A 222 -7.17 4.99 -7.90
C GLU A 222 -6.86 6.30 -8.62
N ARG A 223 -6.56 7.38 -7.90
CA ARG A 223 -6.20 8.65 -8.53
C ARG A 223 -4.90 8.57 -9.35
N VAL A 224 -3.96 7.70 -8.96
CA VAL A 224 -2.78 7.39 -9.80
C VAL A 224 -3.20 6.68 -11.08
N LEU A 225 -4.15 5.75 -11.01
CA LEU A 225 -4.72 5.10 -12.19
C LEU A 225 -5.48 6.09 -13.09
N GLU A 226 -6.19 7.07 -12.52
CA GLU A 226 -6.84 8.15 -13.28
C GLU A 226 -5.83 8.94 -14.11
N LEU A 227 -4.63 9.22 -13.59
CA LEU A 227 -3.56 9.89 -14.35
C LEU A 227 -3.03 9.05 -15.53
N ALA A 228 -3.08 7.72 -15.42
CA ALA A 228 -2.77 6.85 -16.56
C ALA A 228 -3.86 6.92 -17.64
N GLY A 229 -5.11 7.18 -17.25
CA GLY A 229 -6.24 7.37 -18.16
C GLY A 229 -6.33 8.76 -18.78
N ASP A 230 -5.75 9.77 -18.15
CA ASP A 230 -5.91 11.18 -18.50
C ASP A 230 -5.21 11.56 -19.83
N PRO A 231 -5.96 11.97 -20.87
CA PRO A 231 -5.38 12.40 -22.15
C PRO A 231 -4.50 13.66 -22.06
N ALA A 232 -4.64 14.48 -21.01
CA ALA A 232 -3.77 15.62 -20.78
C ALA A 232 -2.36 15.22 -20.31
N THR A 233 -2.18 13.97 -19.88
CA THR A 233 -0.89 13.41 -19.49
C THR A 233 -0.18 12.85 -20.73
N PRO A 234 1.12 13.17 -20.97
CA PRO A 234 1.85 12.62 -22.11
C PRO A 234 1.87 11.09 -22.13
N LEU A 235 1.83 10.49 -23.31
CA LEU A 235 1.56 9.06 -23.48
C LEU A 235 2.55 8.13 -22.74
N LEU A 236 3.86 8.44 -22.75
CA LEU A 236 4.83 7.62 -22.00
C LEU A 236 4.72 7.83 -20.49
N GLU A 237 4.20 8.98 -20.06
CA GLU A 237 3.92 9.27 -18.64
C GLU A 237 2.67 8.52 -18.18
N ARG A 238 1.66 8.35 -19.04
CA ARG A 238 0.50 7.47 -18.76
C ARG A 238 0.93 6.03 -18.54
N ALA A 239 1.82 5.49 -19.38
CA ALA A 239 2.44 4.18 -19.18
C ALA A 239 3.24 4.10 -17.86
N ARG A 240 3.93 5.19 -17.48
CA ARG A 240 4.62 5.30 -16.19
C ARG A 240 3.65 5.27 -15.01
N PHE A 241 2.55 6.02 -15.06
CA PHE A 241 1.53 6.00 -14.00
C PHE A 241 0.88 4.62 -13.84
N LEU A 242 0.66 3.90 -14.93
CA LEU A 242 0.16 2.53 -14.85
C LEU A 242 1.18 1.58 -14.19
N ALA A 243 2.47 1.76 -14.48
CA ALA A 243 3.54 1.01 -13.79
C ALA A 243 3.63 1.38 -12.30
N ILE A 244 3.51 2.67 -11.96
CA ILE A 244 3.47 3.16 -10.57
C ILE A 244 2.27 2.59 -9.83
N PHE A 245 1.09 2.57 -10.46
CA PHE A 245 -0.10 1.93 -9.90
C PHE A 245 0.18 0.46 -9.57
N ALA A 246 0.79 -0.29 -10.47
CA ALA A 246 1.14 -1.69 -10.24
C ALA A 246 2.10 -1.86 -9.05
N SER A 247 3.15 -1.03 -8.96
CA SER A 247 4.07 -1.04 -7.80
C SER A 247 3.38 -0.66 -6.49
N ASN A 248 2.48 0.33 -6.50
CA ASN A 248 1.70 0.69 -5.32
C ASN A 248 0.74 -0.42 -4.88
N GLN A 249 0.21 -1.22 -5.82
CA GLN A 249 -0.57 -2.41 -5.50
C GLN A 249 0.32 -3.48 -4.87
N ASP A 250 1.50 -3.76 -5.42
CA ASP A 250 2.47 -4.71 -4.85
C ASP A 250 2.78 -4.34 -3.37
N ASP A 251 3.01 -3.05 -3.08
CA ASP A 251 3.23 -2.54 -1.72
C ASP A 251 1.99 -2.67 -0.82
N PHE A 252 0.79 -2.39 -1.37
CA PHE A 252 -0.47 -2.52 -0.63
C PHE A 252 -0.68 -3.95 -0.14
N PHE A 253 -0.43 -4.96 -0.98
CA PHE A 253 -0.52 -6.36 -0.58
C PHE A 253 0.55 -6.75 0.44
N THR A 254 1.79 -6.35 0.15
CA THR A 254 2.97 -6.67 0.95
C THR A 254 2.87 -6.19 2.40
N VAL A 255 2.19 -5.05 2.62
CA VAL A 255 2.10 -4.39 3.93
C VAL A 255 0.69 -4.43 4.51
N HIS A 256 -0.30 -3.87 3.79
CA HIS A 256 -1.63 -3.62 4.35
C HIS A 256 -2.50 -4.88 4.37
N VAL A 257 -2.51 -5.64 3.27
CA VAL A 257 -3.21 -6.94 3.24
C VAL A 257 -2.52 -7.93 4.17
N ALA A 258 -1.18 -7.90 4.23
CA ALA A 258 -0.42 -8.71 5.17
C ALA A 258 -0.79 -8.42 6.65
N ASP A 259 -0.81 -7.15 7.08
CA ASP A 259 -1.26 -6.79 8.44
C ASP A 259 -2.69 -7.26 8.70
N LEU A 260 -3.61 -7.02 7.75
CA LEU A 260 -5.00 -7.43 7.88
C LEU A 260 -5.15 -8.95 8.03
N LYS A 261 -4.45 -9.74 7.22
CA LYS A 261 -4.44 -11.21 7.31
C LYS A 261 -3.78 -11.70 8.60
N GLY A 262 -2.74 -11.02 9.09
CA GLY A 262 -2.13 -11.29 10.40
C GLY A 262 -3.10 -11.04 11.54
N ARG A 263 -3.85 -9.93 11.50
CA ARG A 263 -4.89 -9.62 12.50
C ARG A 263 -6.05 -10.59 12.46
N LEU A 264 -6.48 -11.01 11.26
CA LEU A 264 -7.50 -12.04 11.08
C LEU A 264 -7.06 -13.39 11.63
N GLY A 265 -5.81 -13.80 11.38
CA GLY A 265 -5.28 -15.06 11.91
C GLY A 265 -5.17 -15.11 13.44
N ARG A 266 -4.99 -13.95 14.09
CA ARG A 266 -4.99 -13.83 15.57
C ARG A 266 -6.36 -13.61 16.20
N ALA A 267 -7.36 -13.21 15.42
CA ALA A 267 -8.67 -12.87 15.97
C ALA A 267 -9.44 -14.15 16.32
N ALA A 268 -10.05 -14.19 17.50
CA ALA A 268 -10.90 -15.32 17.86
C ALA A 268 -12.13 -15.35 16.95
N ALA A 269 -12.49 -16.56 16.51
CA ALA A 269 -13.57 -16.84 15.60
C ALA A 269 -14.89 -16.12 15.93
N ARG A 270 -15.20 -15.81 17.19
CA ARG A 270 -16.50 -15.26 17.62
C ARG A 270 -16.49 -13.80 18.04
N ASP A 271 -15.36 -13.11 17.87
CA ASP A 271 -15.25 -11.72 18.29
C ASP A 271 -15.92 -10.78 17.28
N ALA A 272 -16.68 -9.78 17.77
CA ALA A 272 -17.21 -8.71 16.93
C ALA A 272 -16.12 -8.01 16.10
N LYS A 273 -14.90 -7.96 16.64
CA LYS A 273 -13.69 -7.46 15.96
C LYS A 273 -13.31 -8.33 14.75
N ALA A 274 -13.48 -9.65 14.81
CA ALA A 274 -13.22 -10.54 13.69
C ALA A 274 -14.24 -10.35 12.56
N ALA A 275 -15.52 -10.07 12.89
CA ALA A 275 -16.56 -9.74 11.92
C ALA A 275 -16.17 -8.49 11.12
N GLN A 276 -15.79 -7.42 11.84
CA GLN A 276 -15.41 -6.15 11.24
C GLN A 276 -14.17 -6.29 10.33
N LEU A 277 -13.16 -7.06 10.75
CA LEU A 277 -11.97 -7.32 9.93
C LEU A 277 -12.33 -8.13 8.66
N THR A 278 -13.28 -9.05 8.74
CA THR A 278 -13.73 -9.87 7.60
C THR A 278 -14.52 -9.06 6.59
N ALA A 279 -15.45 -8.22 7.07
CA ALA A 279 -16.18 -7.27 6.23
C ALA A 279 -15.21 -6.32 5.52
N ARG A 280 -14.25 -5.75 6.27
CA ARG A 280 -13.19 -4.90 5.70
C ARG A 280 -12.37 -5.63 4.63
N ALA A 281 -11.95 -6.87 4.88
CA ALA A 281 -11.21 -7.65 3.89
C ALA A 281 -12.01 -7.85 2.59
N SER A 282 -13.31 -8.11 2.70
CA SER A 282 -14.21 -8.27 1.56
C SER A 282 -14.38 -6.96 0.77
N ALA A 283 -14.53 -5.82 1.46
CA ALA A 283 -14.59 -4.50 0.81
C ALA A 283 -13.30 -4.16 0.05
N LEU A 284 -12.13 -4.46 0.65
CA LEU A 284 -10.84 -4.28 -0.01
C LEU A 284 -10.69 -5.20 -1.22
N GLU A 285 -11.14 -6.45 -1.14
CA GLU A 285 -11.12 -7.38 -2.27
C GLU A 285 -11.91 -6.82 -3.46
N ILE A 286 -13.16 -6.41 -3.24
CA ILE A 286 -14.02 -5.83 -4.28
C ILE A 286 -13.32 -4.63 -4.93
N ARG A 287 -12.80 -3.71 -4.10
CA ARG A 287 -12.13 -2.49 -4.56
C ARG A 287 -10.89 -2.77 -5.39
N VAL A 288 -10.02 -3.67 -4.92
CA VAL A 288 -8.78 -4.01 -5.63
C VAL A 288 -9.07 -4.68 -6.96
N ARG A 289 -10.00 -5.64 -7.02
CA ARG A 289 -10.36 -6.32 -8.28
C ARG A 289 -10.88 -5.33 -9.32
N GLY A 290 -11.75 -4.41 -8.91
CA GLY A 290 -12.24 -3.34 -9.79
C GLY A 290 -11.11 -2.47 -10.34
N LEU A 291 -10.15 -2.07 -9.50
CA LEU A 291 -9.00 -1.27 -9.94
C LEU A 291 -8.05 -2.04 -10.87
N VAL A 292 -7.79 -3.32 -10.61
CA VAL A 292 -6.94 -4.17 -11.47
C VAL A 292 -7.60 -4.39 -12.84
N ALA A 293 -8.90 -4.66 -12.88
CA ALA A 293 -9.64 -4.81 -14.14
C ALA A 293 -9.57 -3.52 -14.98
N ARG A 294 -9.82 -2.36 -14.36
CA ARG A 294 -9.68 -1.05 -15.02
C ARG A 294 -8.27 -0.78 -15.54
N ALA A 295 -7.24 -1.20 -14.81
CA ALA A 295 -5.85 -1.05 -15.23
C ALA A 295 -5.52 -1.84 -16.51
N TYR A 296 -6.00 -3.07 -16.62
CA TYR A 296 -5.83 -3.88 -17.84
C TYR A 296 -6.69 -3.39 -19.00
N ASP A 297 -7.91 -2.94 -18.73
CA ASP A 297 -8.78 -2.33 -19.73
C ASP A 297 -8.14 -1.08 -20.34
N LEU A 298 -7.64 -0.18 -19.49
CA LEU A 298 -6.89 1.01 -19.91
C LEU A 298 -5.66 0.65 -20.75
N LEU A 299 -4.88 -0.36 -20.34
CA LEU A 299 -3.72 -0.79 -21.11
C LEU A 299 -4.11 -1.26 -22.51
N ARG A 300 -5.09 -2.16 -22.57
CA ARG A 300 -5.49 -2.87 -23.79
C ARG A 300 -6.22 -1.96 -24.78
N ASN A 301 -7.20 -1.22 -24.30
CA ASN A 301 -8.17 -0.54 -25.14
C ASN A 301 -7.78 0.92 -25.41
N VAL A 302 -6.83 1.48 -24.67
CA VAL A 302 -6.41 2.87 -24.81
C VAL A 302 -4.90 2.98 -25.06
N LEU A 303 -4.07 2.56 -24.10
CA LEU A 303 -2.63 2.83 -24.17
C LEU A 303 -1.93 2.05 -25.29
N GLN A 304 -2.22 0.76 -25.47
CA GLN A 304 -1.60 -0.05 -26.53
C GLN A 304 -1.92 0.49 -27.94
N PRO A 305 -3.19 0.79 -28.30
CA PRO A 305 -3.51 1.41 -29.58
C PRO A 305 -2.80 2.76 -29.80
N GLU A 306 -2.82 3.64 -28.80
CA GLU A 306 -2.16 4.96 -28.91
C GLU A 306 -0.64 4.83 -29.06
N LEU A 307 0.01 3.94 -28.30
CA LEU A 307 1.44 3.66 -28.42
C LEU A 307 1.79 3.12 -29.80
N ALA A 308 0.96 2.23 -30.35
CA ALA A 308 1.15 1.64 -31.67
C ALA A 308 1.12 2.71 -32.78
N HIS A 309 0.28 3.74 -32.66
CA HIS A 309 0.26 4.88 -33.58
C HIS A 309 1.59 5.64 -33.63
N HIS A 310 2.34 5.63 -32.53
CA HIS A 310 3.70 6.20 -32.44
C HIS A 310 4.82 5.18 -32.70
N GLY A 311 4.50 4.00 -33.25
CA GLY A 311 5.47 2.95 -33.56
C GLY A 311 6.01 2.19 -32.33
N ILE A 312 5.40 2.40 -31.16
CA ILE A 312 5.76 1.71 -29.91
C ILE A 312 4.81 0.54 -29.72
N GLN A 313 5.34 -0.69 -29.67
CA GLN A 313 4.49 -1.88 -29.57
C GLN A 313 5.02 -2.83 -28.51
N LEU A 314 4.09 -3.42 -27.76
CA LEU A 314 4.34 -4.58 -26.92
C LEU A 314 3.80 -5.80 -27.65
N LEU A 315 4.66 -6.78 -27.91
CA LEU A 315 4.33 -7.91 -28.79
C LEU A 315 4.45 -9.24 -28.07
N ARG A 316 3.55 -10.16 -28.42
CA ARG A 316 3.62 -11.59 -28.15
C ARG A 316 4.50 -12.30 -29.16
N TRP A 317 5.01 -13.47 -28.81
CA TRP A 317 5.84 -14.27 -29.72
C TRP A 317 5.20 -14.52 -31.09
N ARG A 318 3.88 -14.76 -31.10
CA ARG A 318 3.09 -15.02 -32.32
C ARG A 318 3.00 -13.83 -33.28
N GLU A 319 3.19 -12.61 -32.79
CA GLU A 319 3.07 -11.36 -33.57
C GLU A 319 4.41 -10.96 -34.22
N LEU A 320 5.48 -11.70 -33.94
CA LEU A 320 6.81 -11.47 -34.50
C LEU A 320 6.96 -12.05 -35.89
N THR A 321 7.73 -11.35 -36.73
CA THR A 321 8.15 -11.88 -38.03
C THR A 321 9.12 -13.06 -37.86
N PRO A 322 9.30 -13.91 -38.88
CA PRO A 322 10.26 -15.01 -38.81
C PRO A 322 11.69 -14.55 -38.46
N ASP A 323 12.09 -13.37 -38.93
CA ASP A 323 13.44 -12.82 -38.73
C ASP A 323 13.63 -12.35 -37.29
N GLU A 324 12.61 -11.69 -36.73
CA GLU A 324 12.58 -11.27 -35.33
C GLU A 324 12.63 -12.48 -34.39
N ARG A 325 11.89 -13.55 -34.71
CA ARG A 325 11.95 -14.82 -33.97
C ARG A 325 13.36 -15.41 -34.01
N ARG A 326 14.01 -15.48 -35.18
CA ARG A 326 15.40 -15.98 -35.29
C ARG A 326 16.37 -15.15 -34.46
N TRP A 327 16.22 -13.83 -34.47
CA TRP A 327 17.05 -12.94 -33.66
C TRP A 327 16.85 -13.18 -32.15
N LEU A 328 15.60 -13.24 -31.69
CA LEU A 328 15.28 -13.49 -30.28
C LEU A 328 15.67 -14.90 -29.84
N SER A 329 15.53 -15.93 -30.67
CA SER A 329 16.01 -17.29 -30.37
C SER A 329 17.52 -17.32 -30.20
N SER A 330 18.27 -16.61 -31.06
CA SER A 330 19.72 -16.46 -30.92
C SER A 330 20.07 -15.74 -29.61
N ARG A 331 19.36 -14.67 -29.26
CA ARG A 331 19.54 -13.96 -27.99
C ARG A 331 19.18 -14.83 -26.78
N PHE A 332 18.11 -15.62 -26.90
CA PHE A 332 17.68 -16.55 -25.86
C PHE A 332 18.82 -17.51 -25.51
N ARG A 333 19.35 -18.24 -26.49
CA ARG A 333 20.42 -19.23 -26.26
C ARG A 333 21.72 -18.62 -25.72
N ARG A 334 22.08 -17.41 -26.17
CA ARG A 334 23.35 -16.76 -25.77
C ARG A 334 23.30 -16.07 -24.42
N THR A 335 22.17 -15.44 -24.08
CA THR A 335 22.11 -14.51 -22.93
C THR A 335 21.01 -14.81 -21.92
N ILE A 336 19.93 -15.49 -22.32
CA ILE A 336 18.79 -15.73 -21.43
C ILE A 336 18.87 -17.14 -20.84
N GLN A 337 18.93 -18.16 -21.69
CA GLN A 337 18.98 -19.58 -21.32
C GLN A 337 20.06 -19.91 -20.27
N PRO A 338 21.31 -19.38 -20.35
CA PRO A 338 22.34 -19.71 -19.36
C PRO A 338 22.01 -19.27 -17.92
N LEU A 339 21.06 -18.36 -17.75
CA LEU A 339 20.64 -17.83 -16.45
C LEU A 339 19.39 -18.56 -15.90
N LEU A 340 18.79 -19.47 -16.67
CA LEU A 340 17.55 -20.14 -16.32
C LEU A 340 17.80 -21.49 -15.66
N THR A 341 17.06 -21.76 -14.59
CA THR A 341 17.10 -23.05 -13.88
C THR A 341 15.70 -23.64 -13.80
N PRO A 342 15.33 -24.55 -14.72
CA PRO A 342 14.03 -25.23 -14.71
C PRO A 342 13.98 -26.24 -13.56
N GLN A 343 12.84 -26.30 -12.87
CA GLN A 343 12.64 -27.21 -11.73
C GLN A 343 11.35 -27.99 -11.96
N VAL A 344 11.38 -29.31 -11.79
CA VAL A 344 10.20 -30.18 -11.93
C VAL A 344 9.86 -30.76 -10.56
N ALA A 345 8.62 -30.57 -10.11
CA ALA A 345 8.15 -31.12 -8.85
C ALA A 345 7.78 -32.61 -9.02
N ASP A 346 8.33 -33.46 -8.16
CA ASP A 346 8.06 -34.90 -8.09
C ASP A 346 8.24 -35.40 -6.62
N PRO A 347 7.98 -36.68 -6.29
CA PRO A 347 8.11 -37.16 -4.91
C PRO A 347 9.52 -37.03 -4.28
N VAL A 348 10.57 -36.91 -5.09
CA VAL A 348 11.97 -36.75 -4.67
C VAL A 348 12.39 -35.28 -4.68
N HIS A 349 11.80 -34.48 -5.57
CA HIS A 349 12.04 -33.05 -5.73
C HIS A 349 10.80 -32.25 -5.30
N PRO A 350 10.78 -31.70 -4.07
CA PRO A 350 9.62 -30.98 -3.57
C PRO A 350 9.30 -29.76 -4.43
N PHE A 351 8.06 -29.27 -4.31
CA PHE A 351 7.63 -28.09 -5.01
C PHE A 351 8.56 -26.89 -4.71
N PRO A 352 9.08 -26.21 -5.74
CA PRO A 352 10.14 -25.24 -5.54
C PRO A 352 9.60 -23.90 -5.04
N HIS A 353 10.38 -23.28 -4.15
CA HIS A 353 10.01 -22.00 -3.55
C HIS A 353 9.92 -20.87 -4.59
N LEU A 354 8.78 -20.18 -4.61
CA LEU A 354 8.55 -19.03 -5.50
C LEU A 354 9.00 -17.70 -4.85
N PRO A 355 10.01 -16.99 -5.39
CA PRO A 355 10.51 -15.77 -4.76
C PRO A 355 9.52 -14.58 -4.84
N HIS A 356 9.55 -13.72 -3.84
CA HIS A 356 8.74 -12.50 -3.75
C HIS A 356 8.87 -11.62 -5.02
N LEU A 357 7.74 -11.30 -5.65
CA LEU A 357 7.56 -10.47 -6.85
C LEU A 357 8.40 -10.90 -8.06
N ARG A 358 8.90 -12.15 -8.06
CA ARG A 358 9.59 -12.71 -9.22
C ARG A 358 8.58 -13.34 -10.17
N LEU A 359 8.65 -12.94 -11.43
CA LEU A 359 7.85 -13.56 -12.48
C LEU A 359 8.31 -15.01 -12.67
N ALA A 360 7.36 -15.93 -12.78
CA ALA A 360 7.63 -17.34 -13.02
C ALA A 360 6.68 -17.91 -14.08
N LEU A 361 7.08 -19.02 -14.70
CA LEU A 361 6.23 -19.85 -15.56
C LEU A 361 5.94 -21.16 -14.84
N ALA A 362 4.66 -21.50 -14.69
CA ALA A 362 4.21 -22.85 -14.37
C ALA A 362 3.99 -23.61 -15.66
N VAL A 363 4.59 -24.79 -15.75
CA VAL A 363 4.62 -25.64 -16.94
C VAL A 363 4.00 -26.97 -16.56
N ARG A 364 2.95 -27.41 -17.23
CA ARG A 364 2.38 -28.74 -17.05
C ARG A 364 2.77 -29.61 -18.24
N GLY A 365 3.22 -30.82 -17.96
CA GLY A 365 3.60 -31.78 -18.99
C GLY A 365 3.63 -33.20 -18.47
N ARG A 366 3.73 -34.16 -19.38
CA ARG A 366 3.90 -35.57 -19.03
C ARG A 366 5.37 -35.95 -19.07
N SER A 367 5.82 -36.66 -18.05
CA SER A 367 7.14 -37.26 -18.04
C SER A 367 7.28 -38.23 -19.22
N ARG A 368 8.39 -38.10 -19.96
CA ARG A 368 8.68 -38.98 -21.09
C ARG A 368 9.04 -40.40 -20.66
N THR A 369 9.42 -40.61 -19.40
CA THR A 369 9.88 -41.91 -18.87
C THR A 369 8.73 -42.77 -18.35
N ASP A 370 7.83 -42.20 -17.54
CA ASP A 370 6.75 -42.91 -16.85
C ASP A 370 5.34 -42.44 -17.23
N ARG A 371 5.23 -41.45 -18.13
CA ARG A 371 3.97 -40.85 -18.62
C ARG A 371 3.12 -40.17 -17.55
N LEU A 372 3.62 -40.02 -16.32
CA LEU A 372 2.90 -39.32 -15.26
C LEU A 372 2.91 -37.81 -15.50
N GLN A 373 1.82 -37.14 -15.15
CA GLN A 373 1.78 -35.68 -15.15
C GLN A 373 2.72 -35.10 -14.09
N ARG A 374 3.38 -34.01 -14.47
CA ARG A 374 4.32 -33.26 -13.64
C ARG A 374 4.09 -31.77 -13.85
N VAL A 375 4.39 -31.00 -12.81
CA VAL A 375 4.41 -29.54 -12.88
C VAL A 375 5.85 -29.08 -12.73
N GLY A 376 6.31 -28.34 -13.72
CA GLY A 376 7.55 -27.59 -13.70
C GLY A 376 7.32 -26.13 -13.32
N LEU A 377 8.29 -25.54 -12.63
CA LEU A 377 8.36 -24.12 -12.38
C LEU A 377 9.68 -23.56 -12.91
N LEU A 378 9.59 -22.36 -13.48
CA LEU A 378 10.73 -21.60 -13.94
C LEU A 378 10.58 -20.14 -13.52
N ALA A 379 11.29 -19.75 -12.46
CA ALA A 379 11.35 -18.35 -12.03
C ALA A 379 12.38 -17.58 -12.87
N LEU A 380 12.01 -16.41 -13.37
CA LEU A 380 12.92 -15.56 -14.15
C LEU A 380 13.84 -14.76 -13.21
N PRO A 381 15.18 -14.86 -13.37
CA PRO A 381 16.14 -14.06 -12.61
C PRO A 381 15.89 -12.54 -12.74
N ARG A 382 16.29 -11.76 -11.72
CA ARG A 382 16.05 -10.29 -11.69
C ARG A 382 16.97 -9.55 -12.67
N GLU A 383 18.08 -10.18 -13.01
CA GLU A 383 19.14 -9.70 -13.90
C GLU A 383 18.68 -9.69 -15.37
N LEU A 384 17.66 -10.50 -15.69
CA LEU A 384 17.06 -10.48 -17.02
C LEU A 384 16.27 -9.19 -17.24
N PRO A 385 16.35 -8.58 -18.44
CA PRO A 385 15.50 -7.44 -18.76
C PRO A 385 14.03 -7.89 -18.69
N ARG A 386 13.13 -7.05 -18.16
CA ARG A 386 11.68 -7.38 -18.13
C ARG A 386 11.05 -7.36 -19.53
N LEU A 387 11.55 -6.48 -20.39
CA LEU A 387 11.17 -6.33 -21.79
C LEU A 387 12.44 -6.31 -22.66
N VAL A 388 12.48 -7.10 -23.72
CA VAL A 388 13.55 -7.10 -24.71
C VAL A 388 13.11 -6.24 -25.89
N ARG A 389 13.87 -5.18 -26.19
CA ARG A 389 13.66 -4.32 -27.35
C ARG A 389 14.27 -4.96 -28.60
N LEU A 390 13.51 -5.01 -29.69
CA LEU A 390 14.03 -5.42 -30.99
C LEU A 390 14.98 -4.34 -31.56
N PRO A 391 16.06 -4.71 -32.27
CA PRO A 391 17.03 -3.76 -32.81
C PRO A 391 16.35 -2.64 -33.62
N ASP A 392 16.81 -1.40 -33.45
CA ASP A 392 16.42 -0.22 -34.24
C ASP A 392 14.90 0.08 -34.33
N THR A 393 14.09 -0.50 -33.46
CA THR A 393 12.63 -0.27 -33.41
C THR A 393 12.18 0.14 -32.02
N HIS A 394 10.91 0.53 -31.83
CA HIS A 394 10.28 0.64 -30.51
C HIS A 394 9.31 -0.53 -30.25
N ARG A 395 9.62 -1.70 -30.81
CA ARG A 395 8.89 -2.95 -30.60
C ARG A 395 9.58 -3.74 -29.50
N LEU A 396 8.85 -4.07 -28.44
CA LEU A 396 9.36 -4.77 -27.26
C LEU A 396 8.61 -6.07 -27.03
N VAL A 397 9.31 -7.08 -26.54
CA VAL A 397 8.76 -8.40 -26.24
C VAL A 397 8.99 -8.72 -24.76
N PRO A 398 7.95 -9.12 -24.00
CA PRO A 398 8.08 -9.72 -22.68
C PRO A 398 9.11 -10.84 -22.64
N THR A 399 10.00 -10.84 -21.66
CA THR A 399 11.01 -11.90 -21.55
C THR A 399 10.39 -13.26 -21.29
N ASP A 400 9.29 -13.32 -20.54
CA ASP A 400 8.50 -14.53 -20.35
C ASP A 400 7.88 -15.08 -21.64
N GLU A 401 7.55 -14.24 -22.64
CA GLU A 401 7.10 -14.70 -23.95
C GLU A 401 8.24 -15.38 -24.73
N ILE A 402 9.45 -14.81 -24.65
CA ILE A 402 10.65 -15.38 -25.29
C ILE A 402 10.97 -16.74 -24.65
N VAL A 403 10.94 -16.80 -23.31
CA VAL A 403 11.19 -18.05 -22.57
C VAL A 403 10.11 -19.09 -22.85
N ARG A 404 8.83 -18.69 -22.86
CA ARG A 404 7.70 -19.58 -23.16
C ARG A 404 7.86 -20.29 -24.51
N ALA A 405 8.33 -19.56 -25.52
CA ALA A 405 8.54 -20.10 -26.86
C ALA A 405 9.67 -21.14 -26.97
N HIS A 406 10.50 -21.30 -25.93
CA HIS A 406 11.65 -22.21 -25.90
C HIS A 406 11.61 -23.16 -24.70
N LEU A 407 10.45 -23.37 -24.06
CA LEU A 407 10.35 -24.23 -22.90
C LEU A 407 10.74 -25.69 -23.20
N ASP A 408 10.54 -26.17 -24.43
CA ASP A 408 10.98 -27.50 -24.86
C ASP A 408 12.50 -27.70 -24.74
N GLU A 409 13.29 -26.63 -24.94
CA GLU A 409 14.75 -26.66 -24.76
C GLU A 409 15.14 -26.69 -23.27
N LEU A 410 14.25 -26.26 -22.37
CA LEU A 410 14.49 -26.17 -20.93
C LEU A 410 13.97 -27.39 -20.16
N PHE A 411 12.93 -28.05 -20.65
CA PHE A 411 12.30 -29.22 -20.01
C PHE A 411 12.36 -30.47 -20.90
N PRO A 412 13.56 -30.95 -21.29
CA PRO A 412 13.69 -32.06 -22.26
C PRO A 412 13.09 -33.39 -21.78
N GLY A 413 12.93 -33.57 -20.46
CA GLY A 413 12.32 -34.77 -19.85
C GLY A 413 10.79 -34.77 -19.88
N LEU A 414 10.17 -33.67 -20.26
CA LEU A 414 8.72 -33.53 -20.32
C LEU A 414 8.22 -33.42 -21.76
N GLU A 415 7.02 -33.94 -22.00
CA GLU A 415 6.17 -33.60 -23.13
C GLU A 415 5.25 -32.47 -22.64
N LEU A 416 5.55 -31.24 -23.05
CA LEU A 416 4.88 -30.05 -22.54
C LEU A 416 3.45 -29.96 -23.09
N GLU A 417 2.47 -29.80 -22.19
CA GLU A 417 1.06 -29.63 -22.55
C GLU A 417 0.69 -28.14 -22.56
N GLU A 418 1.12 -27.40 -21.54
CA GLU A 418 0.72 -26.01 -21.33
C GLU A 418 1.72 -25.26 -20.42
N ALA A 419 1.74 -23.94 -20.53
CA ALA A 419 2.55 -23.08 -19.67
C ALA A 419 1.88 -21.73 -19.43
N TYR A 420 1.92 -21.25 -18.19
CA TYR A 420 1.26 -20.02 -17.74
C TYR A 420 2.17 -19.17 -16.87
N ALA A 421 2.07 -17.85 -17.03
CA ALA A 421 2.78 -16.93 -16.17
C ALA A 421 2.11 -16.81 -14.79
N LEU A 422 2.92 -16.65 -13.76
CA LEU A 422 2.48 -16.36 -12.40
C LEU A 422 3.48 -15.49 -11.63
N ARG A 423 3.03 -14.88 -10.55
CA ARG A 423 3.86 -14.10 -9.63
C ARG A 423 3.28 -14.15 -8.23
N VAL A 424 4.14 -14.29 -7.22
CA VAL A 424 3.72 -14.29 -5.81
C VAL A 424 4.13 -13.01 -5.11
N THR A 425 3.27 -12.51 -4.23
CA THR A 425 3.60 -11.44 -3.28
C THR A 425 3.67 -12.04 -1.89
N ARG A 426 4.75 -11.73 -1.14
CA ARG A 426 4.99 -12.22 0.22
C ARG A 426 4.98 -11.06 1.21
N ALA A 427 4.50 -11.30 2.42
CA ALA A 427 4.54 -10.33 3.52
C ALA A 427 5.99 -9.95 3.86
N THR A 428 6.24 -8.71 4.30
CA THR A 428 7.62 -8.23 4.57
C THR A 428 7.92 -7.74 5.98
N ASP A 429 6.95 -7.68 6.90
CA ASP A 429 7.20 -6.96 8.16
C ASP A 429 8.21 -7.65 9.08
N LEU A 430 9.41 -7.05 9.16
CA LEU A 430 10.46 -7.31 10.13
C LEU A 430 9.87 -7.09 11.55
N LEU A 431 9.31 -8.13 12.17
CA LEU A 431 9.07 -8.15 13.60
C LEU A 431 10.39 -8.59 14.23
N LEU A 432 11.34 -7.67 14.31
CA LEU A 432 12.57 -7.88 15.04
C LEU A 432 12.22 -7.88 16.53
N ASP A 433 12.59 -8.94 17.24
CA ASP A 433 12.60 -8.94 18.70
C ASP A 433 13.86 -8.18 19.15
N GLU A 434 13.75 -6.84 19.11
CA GLU A 434 14.84 -5.90 19.41
C GLU A 434 15.38 -6.08 20.84
N ASP A 435 14.53 -6.59 21.75
CA ASP A 435 14.87 -6.80 23.16
C ASP A 435 15.75 -8.04 23.39
N ARG A 436 15.78 -8.99 22.43
CA ARG A 436 16.60 -10.21 22.52
C ARG A 436 17.95 -10.13 21.79
N ALA A 437 18.15 -9.12 20.94
CA ALA A 437 19.34 -9.01 20.12
C ALA A 437 20.43 -8.15 20.79
N ALA A 438 21.59 -8.75 21.09
CA ALA A 438 22.75 -8.00 21.61
C ALA A 438 23.33 -6.97 20.61
N HIS A 439 23.14 -7.18 19.30
CA HIS A 439 23.60 -6.29 18.23
C HIS A 439 22.55 -6.15 17.12
N LEU A 440 22.01 -4.93 16.94
CA LEU A 440 20.96 -4.62 15.95
C LEU A 440 21.37 -4.99 14.51
N ARG A 441 22.62 -4.75 14.12
CA ARG A 441 23.14 -5.11 12.78
C ARG A 441 23.00 -6.60 12.48
N HIS A 442 23.47 -7.46 13.38
CA HIS A 442 23.41 -8.91 13.20
C HIS A 442 21.97 -9.42 13.16
N ALA A 443 21.07 -8.86 13.97
CA ALA A 443 19.65 -9.22 13.94
C ALA A 443 19.00 -8.87 12.60
N ILE A 444 19.37 -7.74 11.99
CA ILE A 444 18.91 -7.34 10.66
C ILE A 444 19.47 -8.28 9.58
N GLU A 445 20.75 -8.66 9.64
CA GLU A 445 21.36 -9.63 8.72
C GLU A 445 20.71 -11.03 8.80
N ASP A 446 20.34 -11.49 10.00
CA ASP A 446 19.59 -12.72 10.20
C ASP A 446 18.17 -12.62 9.61
N GLU A 447 17.51 -11.48 9.78
CA GLU A 447 16.14 -11.28 9.32
C GLU A 447 16.05 -11.10 7.80
N ILE A 448 17.06 -10.48 7.18
CA ILE A 448 17.22 -10.44 5.71
C ILE A 448 17.24 -11.86 5.14
N ARG A 449 17.96 -12.79 5.78
CA ARG A 449 17.99 -14.20 5.36
C ARG A 449 16.63 -14.89 5.49
N LYS A 450 15.88 -14.61 6.56
CA LYS A 450 14.52 -15.17 6.78
C LYS A 450 13.46 -14.57 5.85
N ARG A 451 13.67 -13.37 5.32
CA ARG A 451 12.73 -12.64 4.45
C ARG A 451 12.32 -13.44 3.21
N ALA A 452 13.22 -14.26 2.67
CA ALA A 452 12.95 -15.07 1.49
C ALA A 452 11.75 -16.01 1.69
N TYR A 453 11.54 -16.54 2.90
CA TYR A 453 10.57 -17.60 3.21
C TYR A 453 9.33 -17.09 3.98
N ARG A 454 8.90 -15.85 3.73
CA ARG A 454 7.70 -15.30 4.37
C ARG A 454 6.41 -15.78 3.68
N GLN A 455 5.31 -15.77 4.42
CA GLN A 455 4.00 -16.20 3.92
C GLN A 455 3.57 -15.39 2.69
N VAL A 456 3.02 -16.10 1.70
CA VAL A 456 2.40 -15.51 0.51
C VAL A 456 1.09 -14.84 0.91
N VAL A 457 0.83 -13.67 0.34
CA VAL A 457 -0.39 -12.87 0.56
C VAL A 457 -1.18 -12.62 -0.72
N ARG A 458 -0.57 -12.82 -1.88
CA ARG A 458 -1.22 -12.70 -3.20
C ARG A 458 -0.55 -13.65 -4.20
N LEU A 459 -1.35 -14.32 -5.01
CA LEU A 459 -0.94 -15.06 -6.19
C LEU A 459 -1.56 -14.41 -7.42
N GLU A 460 -0.73 -13.87 -8.30
CA GLU A 460 -1.15 -13.37 -9.61
C GLU A 460 -0.93 -14.47 -10.65
N VAL A 461 -1.93 -14.73 -11.49
CA VAL A 461 -1.86 -15.77 -12.53
C VAL A 461 -2.38 -15.23 -13.86
N GLU A 462 -1.85 -15.76 -14.95
CA GLU A 462 -2.42 -15.52 -16.27
C GLU A 462 -3.88 -16.00 -16.30
N ARG A 463 -4.80 -15.17 -16.81
CA ARG A 463 -6.25 -15.46 -16.81
C ARG A 463 -6.58 -16.82 -17.42
N ALA A 464 -5.83 -17.24 -18.44
CA ALA A 464 -6.03 -18.51 -19.12
C ALA A 464 -5.60 -19.75 -18.31
N MET A 465 -5.00 -19.59 -17.12
CA MET A 465 -4.55 -20.70 -16.28
C MET A 465 -5.75 -21.55 -15.80
N PRO A 466 -5.75 -22.87 -16.03
CA PRO A 466 -6.81 -23.78 -15.59
C PRO A 466 -7.00 -23.79 -14.08
N GLN A 467 -8.26 -23.98 -13.64
CA GLN A 467 -8.64 -23.93 -12.22
C GLN A 467 -7.93 -25.00 -11.37
N ASP A 468 -7.78 -26.21 -11.89
CA ASP A 468 -7.07 -27.31 -11.22
C ASP A 468 -5.59 -27.00 -10.99
N LEU A 469 -4.93 -26.33 -11.93
CA LEU A 469 -3.56 -25.85 -11.76
C LEU A 469 -3.47 -24.73 -10.71
N ARG A 470 -4.44 -23.81 -10.67
CA ARG A 470 -4.52 -22.76 -9.63
C ARG A 470 -4.68 -23.38 -8.23
N GLU A 471 -5.55 -24.36 -8.10
CA GLU A 471 -5.80 -25.09 -6.85
C GLU A 471 -4.55 -25.83 -6.37
N LEU A 472 -3.83 -26.48 -7.29
CA LEU A 472 -2.54 -27.10 -7.00
C LEU A 472 -1.53 -26.07 -6.49
N LEU A 473 -1.33 -24.95 -7.21
CA LEU A 473 -0.40 -23.89 -6.79
C LEU A 473 -0.78 -23.31 -5.42
N LEU A 474 -2.06 -23.08 -5.17
CA LEU A 474 -2.56 -22.62 -3.88
C LEU A 474 -2.29 -23.64 -2.76
N ALA A 475 -2.49 -24.94 -3.03
CA ALA A 475 -2.22 -26.00 -2.07
C ALA A 475 -0.74 -26.02 -1.68
N GLU A 476 0.16 -26.05 -2.67
CA GLU A 476 1.61 -26.06 -2.44
C GLU A 476 2.08 -24.82 -1.66
N LEU A 477 1.62 -23.62 -2.05
CA LEU A 477 1.99 -22.37 -1.38
C LEU A 477 1.46 -22.25 0.06
N ARG A 478 0.41 -23.00 0.43
CA ARG A 478 -0.08 -23.06 1.82
C ARG A 478 0.87 -23.86 2.72
N PHE A 479 1.55 -24.87 2.18
CA PHE A 479 2.42 -25.77 2.96
C PHE A 479 3.82 -25.20 3.19
N GLU A 480 4.24 -24.19 2.42
CA GLU A 480 5.59 -23.60 2.55
C GLU A 480 5.87 -22.99 3.94
N VAL A 481 4.86 -22.45 4.65
CA VAL A 481 5.09 -21.75 5.93
C VAL A 481 3.93 -21.90 6.91
N THR A 482 4.19 -22.56 8.05
CA THR A 482 3.32 -22.53 9.23
C THR A 482 3.47 -21.19 9.95
N GLY A 483 2.47 -20.31 9.87
CA GLY A 483 2.52 -18.98 10.46
C GLY A 483 1.17 -18.50 10.97
N VAL A 484 1.18 -17.39 11.70
CA VAL A 484 0.03 -16.84 12.45
C VAL A 484 -0.94 -16.05 11.55
N MET A 485 -0.69 -15.92 10.24
CA MET A 485 -1.62 -15.24 9.32
C MET A 485 -2.74 -16.16 8.84
N ALA A 486 -3.85 -15.56 8.42
CA ALA A 486 -4.92 -16.28 7.73
C ALA A 486 -4.38 -17.01 6.49
N ALA A 487 -4.78 -18.28 6.33
CA ALA A 487 -4.35 -19.13 5.22
C ALA A 487 -4.72 -18.53 3.85
N LEU A 488 -3.92 -18.83 2.83
CA LEU A 488 -4.21 -18.47 1.44
C LEU A 488 -5.52 -19.10 0.97
N SER A 489 -6.30 -18.37 0.19
CA SER A 489 -7.57 -18.81 -0.39
C SER A 489 -7.72 -18.30 -1.82
N GLU A 490 -8.80 -18.68 -2.50
CA GLU A 490 -9.14 -18.14 -3.82
C GLU A 490 -9.29 -16.61 -3.84
N ALA A 491 -9.65 -15.99 -2.70
CA ALA A 491 -9.70 -14.54 -2.58
C ALA A 491 -8.32 -13.87 -2.76
N ASP A 492 -7.24 -14.63 -2.61
CA ASP A 492 -5.86 -14.18 -2.78
C ASP A 492 -5.32 -14.40 -4.20
N VAL A 493 -6.12 -15.00 -5.10
CA VAL A 493 -5.77 -15.22 -6.50
C VAL A 493 -6.33 -14.10 -7.38
N TYR A 494 -5.46 -13.50 -8.18
CA TYR A 494 -5.77 -12.37 -9.05
C TYR A 494 -5.40 -12.69 -10.50
N ASP A 495 -6.37 -12.52 -11.39
CA ASP A 495 -6.18 -12.70 -12.82
C ASP A 495 -5.40 -11.53 -13.42
N ALA A 496 -4.45 -11.89 -14.27
CA ALA A 496 -3.72 -10.99 -15.13
C ALA A 496 -4.08 -11.31 -16.59
N ASP A 497 -4.59 -10.31 -17.31
CA ASP A 497 -5.01 -10.49 -18.70
C ASP A 497 -3.83 -10.75 -19.63
N TRP A 498 -2.95 -9.76 -19.76
CA TRP A 498 -1.61 -9.81 -20.35
C TRP A 498 -1.14 -8.36 -20.56
N PRO A 499 0.15 -8.06 -20.33
CA PRO A 499 1.16 -8.93 -19.72
C PRO A 499 0.99 -8.99 -18.20
N LEU A 500 1.43 -10.08 -17.56
CA LEU A 500 1.54 -10.14 -16.09
C LEU A 500 2.64 -9.17 -15.61
N ASP A 501 2.62 -8.67 -14.37
CA ASP A 501 3.55 -7.63 -13.89
C ASP A 501 3.51 -6.36 -14.75
N LEU A 502 2.46 -5.55 -14.57
CA LEU A 502 2.32 -4.24 -15.20
C LEU A 502 3.46 -3.26 -14.81
N GLY A 503 4.23 -3.55 -13.75
CA GLY A 503 5.42 -2.78 -13.40
C GLY A 503 6.48 -2.76 -14.51
N ARG A 504 6.47 -3.75 -15.42
CA ARG A 504 7.34 -3.78 -16.60
C ARG A 504 7.14 -2.61 -17.58
N LEU A 505 5.98 -1.95 -17.53
CA LEU A 505 5.69 -0.79 -18.38
C LEU A 505 6.64 0.39 -18.10
N ASN A 506 7.35 0.41 -16.97
CA ASN A 506 8.44 1.36 -16.73
C ASN A 506 9.53 1.31 -17.81
N VAL A 507 9.77 0.15 -18.43
CA VAL A 507 10.74 0.05 -19.55
C VAL A 507 10.20 0.78 -20.79
N LEU A 508 8.89 0.70 -21.08
CA LEU A 508 8.26 1.46 -22.16
C LEU A 508 8.30 2.96 -21.87
N ALA A 509 7.92 3.36 -20.66
CA ALA A 509 7.98 4.74 -20.22
C ALA A 509 9.42 5.31 -20.29
N GLY A 510 10.43 4.44 -20.19
CA GLY A 510 11.84 4.74 -20.32
C GLY A 510 12.35 4.98 -21.75
N LEU A 511 11.54 4.78 -22.79
CA LEU A 511 11.94 5.00 -24.19
C LEU A 511 12.24 6.48 -24.49
N PRO A 512 13.31 6.80 -25.23
CA PRO A 512 13.77 8.17 -25.47
C PRO A 512 12.95 8.91 -26.56
N VAL A 513 11.62 8.88 -26.47
CA VAL A 513 10.71 9.54 -27.42
C VAL A 513 10.24 10.87 -26.81
N LYS A 514 10.95 11.96 -27.11
CA LYS A 514 10.79 13.26 -26.43
C LYS A 514 9.36 13.82 -26.49
N GLN A 515 8.70 13.70 -27.64
CA GLN A 515 7.35 14.25 -27.87
C GLN A 515 6.25 13.56 -27.05
N LEU A 516 6.52 12.41 -26.45
CA LEU A 516 5.56 11.65 -25.64
C LEU A 516 5.80 11.79 -24.12
N ARG A 517 6.65 12.72 -23.71
CA ARG A 517 7.07 12.95 -22.31
C ARG A 517 6.77 14.38 -21.87
N TYR A 518 6.82 14.62 -20.57
CA TYR A 518 6.82 16.00 -20.07
C TYR A 518 8.06 16.76 -20.60
N PRO A 519 7.93 18.05 -20.93
CA PRO A 519 9.07 18.90 -21.25
C PRO A 519 10.12 18.85 -20.12
N PRO A 520 11.43 18.86 -20.44
CA PRO A 520 12.47 19.00 -19.43
C PRO A 520 12.20 20.20 -18.51
N LEU A 521 12.47 20.02 -17.20
CA LEU A 521 12.42 21.11 -16.24
C LEU A 521 13.87 21.55 -16.02
N GLU A 522 14.17 22.81 -16.33
CA GLU A 522 15.46 23.43 -16.00
C GLU A 522 15.36 23.99 -14.58
N PRO A 523 16.14 23.46 -13.61
CA PRO A 523 16.06 23.91 -12.23
C PRO A 523 16.75 25.26 -12.02
N SER A 524 16.20 26.09 -11.14
CA SER A 524 16.82 27.34 -10.68
C SER A 524 17.93 27.10 -9.66
N ASN A 525 18.90 28.00 -9.60
CA ASN A 525 19.88 28.02 -8.51
C ASN A 525 19.56 29.18 -7.55
N PRO A 526 19.08 28.90 -6.32
CA PRO A 526 18.78 29.94 -5.34
C PRO A 526 20.03 30.51 -4.65
N LEU A 527 21.22 29.92 -4.87
CA LEU A 527 22.50 30.38 -4.35
C LEU A 527 23.35 30.97 -5.48
N GLU A 528 24.05 32.08 -5.21
CA GLU A 528 25.00 32.63 -6.16
C GLU A 528 26.17 31.66 -6.37
N HIS A 529 26.66 31.54 -7.62
CA HIS A 529 27.71 30.57 -7.97
C HIS A 529 29.06 30.92 -7.34
N ASP A 530 29.38 32.21 -7.23
CA ASP A 530 30.71 32.68 -6.81
C ASP A 530 30.87 32.82 -5.29
N ALA A 531 29.76 32.89 -4.54
CA ALA A 531 29.77 32.99 -3.08
C ALA A 531 29.67 31.60 -2.44
N SER A 532 30.42 31.34 -1.35
CA SER A 532 30.28 30.05 -0.64
C SER A 532 28.90 29.90 0.00
N VAL A 533 28.44 28.66 0.18
CA VAL A 533 27.12 28.42 0.81
C VAL A 533 27.08 29.03 2.22
N PHE A 534 28.17 28.95 2.98
CA PHE A 534 28.25 29.53 4.33
C PHE A 534 28.19 31.06 4.34
N GLN A 535 28.78 31.72 3.33
CA GLN A 535 28.68 33.18 3.17
C GLN A 535 27.24 33.61 2.88
N ALA A 536 26.54 32.88 2.01
CA ALA A 536 25.12 33.15 1.73
C ALA A 536 24.26 32.96 3.00
N LEU A 537 24.47 31.87 3.73
CA LEU A 537 23.73 31.57 4.97
C LEU A 537 24.01 32.54 6.12
N ASN A 538 25.17 33.22 6.10
CA ASN A 538 25.46 34.28 7.06
C ASN A 538 24.61 35.54 6.85
N GLN A 539 24.07 35.73 5.64
CA GLN A 539 23.25 36.88 5.29
C GLN A 539 21.75 36.62 5.56
N ARG A 540 21.26 35.43 5.20
CA ARG A 540 19.86 35.03 5.37
C ARG A 540 19.69 33.51 5.26
N ASP A 541 18.54 33.00 5.69
CA ASP A 541 18.16 31.62 5.44
C ASP A 541 17.82 31.39 3.96
N VAL A 542 17.98 30.14 3.51
CA VAL A 542 17.68 29.73 2.13
C VAL A 542 16.69 28.58 2.16
N LEU A 543 15.56 28.75 1.47
CA LEU A 543 14.57 27.70 1.25
C LEU A 543 14.67 27.19 -0.18
N ALA A 544 15.22 25.99 -0.34
CA ALA A 544 15.26 25.28 -1.62
C ALA A 544 13.98 24.44 -1.81
N HIS A 545 13.45 24.43 -3.04
CA HIS A 545 12.26 23.67 -3.43
C HIS A 545 12.58 22.76 -4.62
N TYR A 546 12.88 21.49 -4.33
CA TYR A 546 13.14 20.48 -5.35
C TYR A 546 11.84 20.01 -5.99
N PRO A 547 11.83 19.62 -7.28
CA PRO A 547 12.93 19.66 -8.25
C PRO A 547 13.09 21.02 -8.95
N TYR A 548 12.36 22.05 -8.51
CA TYR A 548 12.39 23.38 -9.13
C TYR A 548 13.71 24.11 -8.90
N ASP A 549 14.34 23.88 -7.75
CA ASP A 549 15.72 24.29 -7.47
C ASP A 549 16.69 23.12 -7.68
N ALA A 550 17.93 23.44 -8.03
CA ALA A 550 18.96 22.47 -8.36
C ALA A 550 19.59 21.88 -7.08
N TYR A 551 19.44 20.58 -6.86
CA TYR A 551 19.93 19.89 -5.66
C TYR A 551 21.47 19.90 -5.55
N ASP A 552 22.13 19.72 -6.70
CA ASP A 552 23.58 19.81 -6.87
C ASP A 552 24.11 21.20 -6.49
N ALA A 553 23.36 22.26 -6.76
CA ALA A 553 23.73 23.63 -6.43
C ALA A 553 23.35 24.07 -4.99
N THR A 554 22.65 23.23 -4.22
CA THR A 554 22.10 23.59 -2.90
C THR A 554 22.45 22.56 -1.84
N GLY A 555 21.64 21.53 -1.64
CA GLY A 555 21.81 20.53 -0.59
C GLY A 555 23.08 19.69 -0.75
N GLU A 556 23.41 19.28 -1.98
CA GLU A 556 24.67 18.57 -2.27
C GLU A 556 25.85 19.51 -2.14
N ARG A 557 25.78 20.71 -2.73
CA ARG A 557 26.80 21.77 -2.59
C ARG A 557 27.14 22.06 -1.13
N PHE A 558 26.14 22.19 -0.26
CA PHE A 558 26.32 22.40 1.17
C PHE A 558 27.22 21.34 1.82
N LEU A 559 27.00 20.07 1.50
CA LEU A 559 27.79 18.95 2.05
C LEU A 559 29.17 18.85 1.41
N LEU A 560 29.28 19.08 0.09
CA LEU A 560 30.56 19.04 -0.62
C LEU A 560 31.50 20.18 -0.17
N GLU A 561 30.99 21.41 -0.06
CA GLU A 561 31.77 22.53 0.47
C GLU A 561 32.15 22.31 1.93
N ALA A 562 31.24 21.78 2.76
CA ALA A 562 31.57 21.44 4.15
C ALA A 562 32.71 20.42 4.25
N ALA A 563 32.68 19.38 3.40
CA ALA A 563 33.71 18.36 3.36
C ALA A 563 35.06 18.89 2.87
N ALA A 564 35.08 19.90 2.00
CA ALA A 564 36.30 20.50 1.46
C ALA A 564 36.89 21.64 2.32
N ASP A 565 36.07 22.42 3.02
CA ASP A 565 36.51 23.64 3.72
C ASP A 565 37.39 23.32 4.94
N PRO A 566 38.65 23.79 5.02
CA PRO A 566 39.54 23.53 6.16
C PRO A 566 39.07 24.16 7.48
N ALA A 567 38.19 25.18 7.44
CA ALA A 567 37.63 25.79 8.63
C ALA A 567 36.51 24.95 9.27
N VAL A 568 35.99 23.93 8.58
CA VAL A 568 34.96 23.04 9.13
C VAL A 568 35.57 22.04 10.09
N ALA A 569 35.10 22.07 11.33
CA ALA A 569 35.53 21.18 12.40
C ALA A 569 34.73 19.87 12.44
N ALA A 570 33.41 19.95 12.22
CA ALA A 570 32.53 18.79 12.34
C ALA A 570 31.39 18.78 11.31
N ILE A 571 30.98 17.59 10.90
CA ILE A 571 29.83 17.34 10.02
C ILE A 571 28.99 16.22 10.64
N LYS A 572 27.72 16.52 10.96
CA LYS A 572 26.75 15.53 11.43
C LYS A 572 25.62 15.36 10.42
N LEU A 573 25.23 14.13 10.09
CA LEU A 573 24.23 13.85 9.05
C LEU A 573 23.31 12.68 9.44
N THR A 574 22.01 12.79 9.14
CA THR A 574 21.10 11.64 9.17
C THR A 574 20.94 11.04 7.78
N ILE A 575 21.07 9.72 7.65
CA ILE A 575 20.94 8.98 6.39
C ILE A 575 19.86 7.92 6.55
N TYR A 576 18.73 8.14 5.87
CA TYR A 576 17.60 7.20 5.86
C TYR A 576 17.70 6.18 4.72
N ARG A 577 18.23 6.59 3.55
CA ARG A 577 18.38 5.75 2.35
C ARG A 577 19.60 6.18 1.57
N THR A 578 20.29 5.21 0.97
CA THR A 578 21.55 5.42 0.26
C THR A 578 21.36 5.20 -1.23
N GLY A 579 21.76 6.19 -2.04
CA GLY A 579 21.63 6.16 -3.51
C GLY A 579 22.82 5.54 -4.22
N GLU A 580 22.63 5.05 -5.46
CA GLU A 580 23.71 4.47 -6.27
C GLU A 580 24.83 5.49 -6.47
N GLN A 581 26.01 5.19 -5.92
CA GLN A 581 27.23 6.00 -5.99
C GLN A 581 27.01 7.46 -5.56
N SER A 582 26.86 7.68 -4.25
CA SER A 582 26.64 9.02 -3.73
C SER A 582 27.94 9.80 -3.55
N GLN A 583 28.08 10.93 -4.25
CA GLN A 583 29.16 11.88 -4.03
C GLN A 583 29.24 12.36 -2.58
N VAL A 584 28.10 12.39 -1.88
CA VAL A 584 28.02 12.73 -0.46
C VAL A 584 28.78 11.72 0.40
N LEU A 585 28.65 10.41 0.13
CA LEU A 585 29.41 9.39 0.87
C LEU A 585 30.91 9.63 0.70
N ASP A 586 31.36 9.76 -0.55
CA ASP A 586 32.77 9.97 -0.84
C ASP A 586 33.31 11.25 -0.18
N ALA A 587 32.50 12.31 -0.14
CA ALA A 587 32.84 13.56 0.51
C ALA A 587 32.97 13.40 2.04
N LEU A 588 32.04 12.70 2.69
CA LEU A 588 32.10 12.43 4.13
C LEU A 588 33.30 11.53 4.49
N THR A 589 33.57 10.49 3.69
CA THR A 589 34.74 9.62 3.84
C THR A 589 36.04 10.44 3.74
N ARG A 590 36.15 11.36 2.77
CA ARG A 590 37.30 12.27 2.65
C ARG A 590 37.40 13.22 3.85
N ALA A 591 36.28 13.79 4.30
CA ALA A 591 36.24 14.68 5.45
C ALA A 591 36.76 13.99 6.72
N ALA A 592 36.31 12.76 6.99
CA ALA A 592 36.75 11.96 8.13
C ALA A 592 38.26 11.64 8.05
N ARG A 593 38.76 11.21 6.88
CA ARG A 593 40.20 10.96 6.64
C ARG A 593 41.06 12.21 6.81
N ASN A 594 40.51 13.38 6.53
CA ASN A 594 41.17 14.68 6.72
C ASN A 594 41.08 15.19 8.16
N GLY A 595 40.59 14.40 9.11
CA GLY A 595 40.58 14.72 10.54
C GLY A 595 39.38 15.55 11.01
N LYS A 596 38.36 15.76 10.17
CA LYS A 596 37.10 16.39 10.60
C LYS A 596 36.28 15.39 11.42
N GLU A 597 35.57 15.88 12.43
CA GLU A 597 34.66 15.05 13.21
C GLU A 597 33.38 14.78 12.42
N VAL A 598 33.30 13.60 11.80
CA VAL A 598 32.14 13.17 11.01
C VAL A 598 31.29 12.21 11.83
N ALA A 599 30.03 12.55 12.07
CA ALA A 599 29.06 11.69 12.75
C ALA A 599 27.84 11.42 11.86
N VAL A 600 27.50 10.15 11.67
CA VAL A 600 26.42 9.74 10.77
C VAL A 600 25.43 8.85 11.50
N VAL A 601 24.14 9.20 11.43
CA VAL A 601 23.05 8.39 11.97
C VAL A 601 22.36 7.65 10.82
N LEU A 602 22.51 6.32 10.77
CA LEU A 602 21.98 5.45 9.72
C LEU A 602 20.73 4.68 10.20
N GLU A 603 19.65 4.75 9.44
CA GLU A 603 18.48 3.90 9.65
C GLU A 603 18.67 2.54 8.93
N LEU A 604 19.03 1.49 9.67
CA LEU A 604 19.20 0.16 9.09
C LEU A 604 17.88 -0.54 8.72
N LYS A 605 16.73 -0.12 9.27
CA LYS A 605 15.42 -0.72 8.95
C LYS A 605 14.75 -0.06 7.74
N ALA A 606 15.51 0.67 6.92
CA ALA A 606 15.03 1.26 5.69
C ALA A 606 14.74 0.15 4.67
N ARG A 607 13.47 0.05 4.27
CA ARG A 607 12.99 -1.06 3.43
C ARG A 607 13.72 -1.11 2.09
N MET A 608 14.28 -2.29 1.78
CA MET A 608 15.00 -2.66 0.55
C MET A 608 16.37 -2.02 0.36
N ASP A 609 16.83 -1.20 1.31
CA ASP A 609 18.14 -0.55 1.29
C ASP A 609 19.05 -1.11 2.40
N GLU A 610 18.63 -2.18 3.08
CA GLU A 610 19.27 -2.66 4.31
C GLU A 610 20.73 -3.11 4.08
N GLU A 611 20.96 -3.97 3.08
CA GLU A 611 22.31 -4.48 2.73
C GLU A 611 23.27 -3.33 2.40
N ARG A 612 22.77 -2.34 1.66
CA ARG A 612 23.55 -1.18 1.23
C ARG A 612 23.87 -0.23 2.38
N ASN A 613 22.92 0.01 3.26
CA ASN A 613 23.15 0.83 4.46
C ASN A 613 24.23 0.19 5.35
N ILE A 614 24.31 -1.15 5.39
CA ILE A 614 25.39 -1.88 6.10
C ILE A 614 26.75 -1.65 5.43
N GLU A 615 26.83 -1.67 4.10
CA GLU A 615 28.08 -1.37 3.37
C GLU A 615 28.57 0.07 3.61
N TRP A 616 27.65 1.04 3.57
CA TRP A 616 27.97 2.45 3.86
C TRP A 616 28.45 2.67 5.28
N ALA A 617 27.82 2.02 6.26
CA ALA A 617 28.25 2.06 7.65
C ALA A 617 29.72 1.64 7.77
N LYS A 618 30.08 0.48 7.19
CA LYS A 618 31.45 -0.02 7.18
C LYS A 618 32.43 0.96 6.53
N ALA A 619 32.11 1.47 5.35
CA ALA A 619 32.98 2.41 4.63
C ALA A 619 33.25 3.72 5.41
N LEU A 620 32.26 4.20 6.17
CA LEU A 620 32.39 5.38 7.03
C LEU A 620 33.18 5.08 8.32
N GLU A 621 32.90 3.95 8.98
CA GLU A 621 33.64 3.48 10.16
C GLU A 621 35.13 3.30 9.82
N ASP A 622 35.45 2.63 8.71
CA ASP A 622 36.83 2.42 8.23
C ASP A 622 37.56 3.74 7.92
N ALA A 623 36.82 4.82 7.64
CA ALA A 623 37.36 6.14 7.37
C ALA A 623 37.54 6.99 8.64
N GLY A 624 37.14 6.48 9.81
CA GLY A 624 37.24 7.17 11.10
C GLY A 624 36.00 7.99 11.47
N ALA A 625 34.88 7.86 10.75
CA ALA A 625 33.62 8.51 11.12
C ALA A 625 32.91 7.77 12.26
N HIS A 626 32.19 8.50 13.11
CA HIS A 626 31.34 7.93 14.13
C HIS A 626 29.97 7.56 13.54
N VAL A 627 29.68 6.26 13.44
CA VAL A 627 28.41 5.76 12.92
C VAL A 627 27.50 5.31 14.06
N SER A 628 26.29 5.86 14.11
CA SER A 628 25.21 5.47 15.03
C SER A 628 24.03 4.89 14.24
N TYR A 629 23.33 3.92 14.83
CA TYR A 629 22.15 3.29 14.23
C TYR A 629 20.82 3.86 14.77
N GLY A 630 20.88 5.06 15.37
CA GLY A 630 19.73 5.76 15.95
C GLY A 630 19.35 5.24 17.35
N VAL A 631 18.10 5.47 17.74
CA VAL A 631 17.58 5.15 19.07
C VAL A 631 16.78 3.86 19.03
N LEU A 632 17.01 2.96 19.98
CA LEU A 632 16.30 1.68 20.07
C LEU A 632 14.78 1.90 20.14
N GLY A 633 14.01 1.11 19.39
CA GLY A 633 12.54 1.24 19.33
C GLY A 633 12.01 2.44 18.53
N LEU A 634 12.85 3.37 18.09
CA LEU A 634 12.45 4.54 17.28
C LEU A 634 13.12 4.52 15.92
N LYS A 635 12.36 4.80 14.86
CA LYS A 635 12.95 4.94 13.51
C LYS A 635 13.38 6.38 13.27
N THR A 636 14.63 6.58 12.83
CA THR A 636 15.13 7.93 12.52
C THR A 636 14.70 8.31 11.12
N HIS A 637 13.79 9.28 11.01
CA HIS A 637 13.25 9.74 9.73
C HIS A 637 13.42 11.25 9.52
N ALA A 638 14.01 11.97 10.48
CA ALA A 638 14.50 13.33 10.28
C ALA A 638 15.59 13.37 9.19
N LYS A 639 15.59 14.42 8.35
CA LYS A 639 16.62 14.66 7.32
C LYS A 639 17.37 15.92 7.66
N LEU A 640 18.45 15.73 8.40
CA LEU A 640 19.21 16.79 9.02
C LEU A 640 20.67 16.68 8.60
N ALA A 641 21.27 17.83 8.32
CA ALA A 641 22.72 17.97 8.35
C ALA A 641 23.08 19.14 9.26
N LEU A 642 24.20 19.02 9.96
CA LEU A 642 24.77 20.06 10.80
C LEU A 642 26.26 20.18 10.49
N VAL A 643 26.69 21.38 10.14
CA VAL A 643 28.10 21.71 9.90
C VAL A 643 28.54 22.68 10.98
N VAL A 644 29.63 22.35 11.67
CA VAL A 644 30.27 23.23 12.66
C VAL A 644 31.55 23.78 12.03
N ARG A 645 31.59 25.10 11.82
CA ARG A 645 32.68 25.81 11.16
C ARG A 645 33.32 26.81 12.12
N ASN A 646 34.63 26.84 12.16
CA ASN A 646 35.39 27.82 12.94
C ASN A 646 35.40 29.16 12.19
N GLU A 647 34.66 30.14 12.69
CA GLU A 647 34.64 31.52 12.19
C GLU A 647 35.52 32.41 13.07
N PRO A 648 35.94 33.62 12.62
CA PRO A 648 36.72 34.55 13.43
C PRO A 648 36.11 34.89 14.80
N GLY A 649 34.78 34.78 14.94
CA GLY A 649 34.03 35.02 16.18
C GLY A 649 33.72 33.77 17.01
N GLY A 650 34.23 32.59 16.64
CA GLY A 650 33.97 31.32 17.31
C GLY A 650 33.31 30.27 16.41
N ALA A 651 33.03 29.10 16.97
CA ALA A 651 32.36 28.03 16.24
C ALA A 651 30.92 28.43 15.88
N ARG A 652 30.61 28.43 14.58
CA ARG A 652 29.26 28.67 14.07
C ARG A 652 28.66 27.39 13.53
N ARG A 653 27.35 27.26 13.66
CA ARG A 653 26.58 26.09 13.22
C ARG A 653 25.73 26.47 12.01
N TYR A 654 25.77 25.61 11.00
CA TYR A 654 24.93 25.69 9.81
C TYR A 654 24.11 24.41 9.72
N SER A 655 22.80 24.57 9.58
CA SER A 655 21.86 23.45 9.58
C SER A 655 21.16 23.33 8.24
N TYR A 656 20.99 22.09 7.79
CA TYR A 656 20.07 21.70 6.73
C TYR A 656 18.91 20.93 7.37
N ILE A 657 17.67 21.33 7.08
CA ILE A 657 16.46 20.69 7.58
C ILE A 657 15.55 20.39 6.38
N GLY A 658 15.49 19.12 5.99
CA GLY A 658 14.79 18.67 4.79
C GLY A 658 13.46 17.94 5.07
N THR A 659 12.53 18.06 4.12
CA THR A 659 11.33 17.20 4.06
C THR A 659 11.63 15.85 3.41
N GLY A 660 12.68 15.78 2.57
CA GLY A 660 13.11 14.62 1.79
C GLY A 660 14.54 14.16 2.06
N ASN A 661 14.90 12.99 1.54
CA ASN A 661 16.23 12.36 1.72
C ASN A 661 17.34 13.08 0.93
N PHE A 662 18.58 12.92 1.39
CA PHE A 662 19.78 13.35 0.67
C PHE A 662 20.09 12.41 -0.52
N HIS A 663 19.30 12.51 -1.59
CA HIS A 663 19.44 11.65 -2.75
C HIS A 663 19.07 12.38 -4.05
N ALA A 664 20.05 12.56 -4.94
CA ALA A 664 19.90 13.35 -6.16
C ALA A 664 18.77 12.83 -7.09
N ALA A 665 18.66 11.51 -7.28
CA ALA A 665 17.59 10.95 -8.12
C ALA A 665 16.18 11.22 -7.58
N THR A 666 15.94 11.10 -6.26
CA THR A 666 14.64 11.44 -5.67
C THR A 666 14.39 12.94 -5.72
N ALA A 667 15.41 13.78 -5.52
CA ALA A 667 15.27 15.23 -5.64
C ALA A 667 14.78 15.69 -7.04
N ARG A 668 14.94 14.88 -8.09
CA ARG A 668 14.42 15.14 -9.44
C ARG A 668 12.98 14.66 -9.67
N GLN A 669 12.47 13.78 -8.81
CA GLN A 669 11.16 13.14 -8.96
C GLN A 669 10.16 13.53 -7.86
N TYR A 670 10.65 13.98 -6.70
CA TYR A 670 9.89 14.33 -5.51
C TYR A 670 9.89 15.84 -5.34
N SER A 671 8.73 16.41 -5.03
CA SER A 671 8.59 17.82 -4.65
C SER A 671 8.91 17.95 -3.16
N ASP A 672 10.12 18.38 -2.84
CA ASP A 672 10.68 18.45 -1.49
C ASP A 672 11.18 19.86 -1.14
N LEU A 673 11.22 20.19 0.15
CA LEU A 673 11.78 21.42 0.67
C LEU A 673 13.02 21.16 1.52
N ALA A 674 13.94 22.10 1.50
CA ALA A 674 15.07 22.15 2.41
C ALA A 674 15.28 23.57 2.93
N LEU A 675 15.26 23.73 4.25
CA LEU A 675 15.68 24.94 4.93
C LEU A 675 17.17 24.82 5.26
N LEU A 676 17.98 25.72 4.70
CA LEU A 676 19.36 25.94 5.08
C LEU A 676 19.44 27.20 5.93
N THR A 677 20.03 27.12 7.12
CA THR A 677 20.02 28.23 8.09
C THR A 677 21.32 28.29 8.88
N ALA A 678 21.70 29.51 9.29
CA ALA A 678 22.75 29.78 10.26
C ALA A 678 22.20 30.37 11.57
N ASP A 679 20.90 30.18 11.84
CA ASP A 679 20.25 30.59 13.08
C ASP A 679 20.87 29.87 14.28
N PRO A 680 21.37 30.60 15.29
CA PRO A 680 22.11 30.00 16.39
C PRO A 680 21.22 29.15 17.32
N VAL A 681 19.92 29.45 17.42
CA VAL A 681 18.99 28.73 18.29
C VAL A 681 18.60 27.40 17.64
N LEU A 682 18.23 27.41 16.36
CA LEU A 682 17.97 26.19 15.59
C LEU A 682 19.24 25.34 15.46
N GLY A 683 20.40 25.97 15.26
CA GLY A 683 21.69 25.28 15.24
C GLY A 683 22.00 24.53 16.54
N GLU A 684 21.65 25.12 17.69
CA GLU A 684 21.79 24.46 19.00
C GLU A 684 20.78 23.31 19.17
N ASP A 685 19.49 23.53 18.86
CA ASP A 685 18.47 22.47 18.94
C ASP A 685 18.83 21.26 18.07
N VAL A 686 19.31 21.48 16.84
CA VAL A 686 19.76 20.42 15.93
C VAL A 686 20.99 19.70 16.48
N ALA A 687 21.96 20.44 17.04
CA ALA A 687 23.13 19.84 17.67
C ALA A 687 22.75 18.96 18.87
N GLN A 688 21.79 19.43 19.68
CA GLN A 688 21.28 18.71 20.83
C GLN A 688 20.55 17.42 20.41
N LEU A 689 19.75 17.47 19.34
CA LEU A 689 19.12 16.29 18.76
C LEU A 689 20.17 15.27 18.28
N PHE A 690 21.22 15.71 17.59
CA PHE A 690 22.31 14.81 17.19
C PHE A 690 22.98 14.13 18.38
N ASN A 691 23.23 14.86 19.48
CA ASN A 691 23.78 14.26 20.70
C ASN A 691 22.85 13.20 21.29
N GLY A 692 21.53 13.42 21.21
CA GLY A 692 20.52 12.41 21.55
C GLY A 692 20.62 11.16 20.68
N LEU A 693 20.73 11.34 19.35
CA LEU A 693 20.82 10.26 18.37
C LEU A 693 22.11 9.43 18.45
N THR A 694 23.19 10.00 18.98
CA THR A 694 24.50 9.32 19.12
C THR A 694 24.71 8.68 20.50
N GLY A 695 23.69 8.66 21.38
CA GLY A 695 23.75 7.86 22.61
C GLY A 695 23.26 8.53 23.90
N SER A 696 22.79 9.78 23.85
CA SER A 696 22.22 10.48 25.03
C SER A 696 20.76 10.84 24.84
N TRP A 697 19.98 9.93 24.25
CA TRP A 697 18.56 10.16 23.98
C TRP A 697 17.79 10.44 25.27
N ASN A 698 17.12 11.59 25.31
CA ASN A 698 16.22 11.98 26.38
C ASN A 698 14.92 12.54 25.77
N PRO A 699 13.77 11.86 25.91
CA PRO A 699 12.50 12.31 25.37
C PRO A 699 11.95 13.59 26.06
N GLU A 700 12.41 13.91 27.27
CA GLU A 700 11.97 15.08 28.05
C GLU A 700 12.83 16.33 27.80
N LEU A 701 13.87 16.19 26.99
CA LEU A 701 14.81 17.26 26.72
C LEU A 701 14.11 18.41 25.97
N PRO A 702 14.19 19.66 26.49
CA PRO A 702 13.49 20.79 25.90
C PRO A 702 14.24 21.32 24.67
N TYR A 703 13.50 21.49 23.58
CA TYR A 703 13.95 22.23 22.40
C TYR A 703 13.33 23.61 22.39
N ARG A 704 14.08 24.63 21.96
CA ARG A 704 13.62 26.02 22.00
C ARG A 704 12.66 26.34 20.86
N HIS A 705 13.08 26.01 19.63
CA HIS A 705 12.35 26.31 18.40
C HIS A 705 11.99 25.03 17.63
N LEU A 706 12.88 24.04 17.62
CA LEU A 706 12.67 22.79 16.88
C LEU A 706 11.57 21.94 17.52
N LEU A 707 10.64 21.46 16.71
CA LEU A 707 9.69 20.42 17.11
C LEU A 707 10.27 19.06 16.72
N VAL A 708 10.39 18.16 17.69
CA VAL A 708 10.99 16.83 17.56
C VAL A 708 9.98 15.78 18.00
N GLY A 709 9.71 14.80 17.14
CA GLY A 709 8.95 13.61 17.50
C GLY A 709 9.86 12.56 18.15
N PRO A 710 9.39 11.78 19.14
CA PRO A 710 8.12 11.88 19.86
C PRO A 710 8.07 12.96 20.98
N ASN A 711 9.15 13.73 21.20
CA ASN A 711 9.31 14.66 22.32
C ASN A 711 8.22 15.73 22.44
N ASN A 712 8.26 16.76 21.59
CA ASN A 712 7.41 17.95 21.66
C ASN A 712 6.64 18.22 20.35
N LEU A 713 6.79 17.39 19.32
CA LEU A 713 6.15 17.60 18.02
C LEU A 713 4.62 17.51 18.07
N LEU A 714 4.05 16.42 18.62
CA LEU A 714 2.60 16.29 18.76
C LEU A 714 1.99 17.41 19.62
N PRO A 715 2.43 17.62 20.88
CA PRO A 715 1.88 18.70 21.70
C PRO A 715 2.10 20.07 21.06
N GLY A 716 3.27 20.33 20.45
CA GLY A 716 3.54 21.60 19.76
C GLY A 716 2.63 21.87 18.55
N LEU A 717 2.17 20.83 17.85
CA LEU A 717 1.16 20.95 16.79
C LEU A 717 -0.24 21.18 17.38
N LEU A 718 -0.61 20.43 18.42
CA LEU A 718 -1.90 20.58 19.11
C LEU A 718 -2.06 21.99 19.70
N ASP A 719 -1.02 22.52 20.35
CA ASP A 719 -1.03 23.87 20.93
C ASP A 719 -1.31 24.94 19.88
N ARG A 720 -0.75 24.78 18.67
CA ARG A 720 -0.99 25.70 17.55
C ARG A 720 -2.41 25.59 17.02
N ILE A 721 -2.96 24.38 16.90
CA ILE A 721 -4.36 24.17 16.50
C ILE A 721 -5.31 24.76 17.55
N GLU A 722 -5.07 24.50 18.83
CA GLU A 722 -5.90 25.03 19.93
C GLU A 722 -5.77 26.56 20.06
N ARG A 723 -4.61 27.13 19.74
CA ARG A 723 -4.44 28.59 19.64
C ARG A 723 -5.33 29.19 18.55
N GLU A 724 -5.38 28.60 17.35
CA GLU A 724 -6.32 29.04 16.29
C GLU A 724 -7.78 28.91 16.74
N THR A 725 -8.12 27.80 17.41
CA THR A 725 -9.44 27.57 18.00
C THR A 725 -9.80 28.69 19.00
N ALA A 726 -8.87 29.09 19.86
CA ALA A 726 -9.06 30.17 20.81
C ALA A 726 -9.20 31.54 20.14
N HIS A 727 -8.45 31.80 19.05
CA HIS A 727 -8.63 33.00 18.24
C HIS A 727 -10.04 33.08 17.63
N ALA A 728 -10.52 31.98 17.04
CA ALA A 728 -11.83 31.94 16.41
C ALA A 728 -12.97 32.11 17.43
N ARG A 729 -12.89 31.45 18.60
CA ARG A 729 -13.86 31.64 19.71
C ARG A 729 -13.90 33.07 20.22
N ALA A 730 -12.77 33.76 20.20
CA ALA A 730 -12.65 35.17 20.57
C ALA A 730 -13.06 36.14 19.44
N GLY A 731 -13.60 35.66 18.31
CA GLY A 731 -14.02 36.50 17.18
C GLY A 731 -12.87 37.05 16.33
N ARG A 732 -11.63 36.58 16.53
CA ARG A 732 -10.43 37.04 15.80
C ARG A 732 -10.19 36.25 14.49
N GLY A 733 -11.11 35.36 14.13
CA GLY A 733 -10.94 34.41 13.03
C GLY A 733 -9.88 33.35 13.35
N GLY A 734 -9.54 32.55 12.35
CA GLY A 734 -8.49 31.53 12.44
C GLY A 734 -8.38 30.79 11.12
N ARG A 735 -7.14 30.47 10.72
CA ARG A 735 -6.88 29.74 9.48
C ARG A 735 -5.70 28.79 9.67
N ILE A 736 -5.92 27.52 9.31
CA ILE A 736 -4.90 26.48 9.29
C ILE A 736 -4.76 26.00 7.84
N VAL A 737 -3.54 26.02 7.32
CA VAL A 737 -3.22 25.40 6.03
C VAL A 737 -2.10 24.39 6.24
N ALA A 738 -2.29 23.15 5.81
CA ALA A 738 -1.25 22.13 5.97
C ALA A 738 -1.09 21.28 4.71
N LYS A 739 0.15 21.17 4.23
CA LYS A 739 0.58 20.26 3.17
C LYS A 739 1.31 19.09 3.79
N LEU A 740 0.92 17.86 3.45
CA LEU A 740 1.51 16.63 3.99
C LEU A 740 1.18 15.41 3.13
N ASN A 741 1.90 14.30 3.35
CA ASN A 741 1.68 13.08 2.58
C ASN A 741 0.57 12.20 3.17
N GLY A 742 0.31 12.30 4.47
CA GLY A 742 -0.83 11.60 5.05
C GLY A 742 -1.24 12.07 6.45
N LEU A 743 -2.54 11.91 6.74
CA LEU A 743 -3.21 12.27 7.99
C LEU A 743 -3.99 11.05 8.51
N ASP A 744 -3.52 10.46 9.61
CA ASP A 744 -4.23 9.35 10.29
C ASP A 744 -4.19 9.42 11.83
N ASP A 745 -3.69 10.52 12.36
CA ASP A 745 -3.60 10.73 13.79
C ASP A 745 -4.94 11.20 14.39
N PRO A 746 -5.54 10.45 15.33
CA PRO A 746 -6.86 10.79 15.86
C PRO A 746 -6.83 12.06 16.69
N GLU A 747 -5.76 12.35 17.44
CA GLU A 747 -5.70 13.52 18.32
C GLU A 747 -5.62 14.81 17.51
N ILE A 748 -4.80 14.80 16.44
CA ILE A 748 -4.76 15.89 15.46
C ILE A 748 -6.13 16.05 14.78
N ILE A 749 -6.74 14.96 14.31
CA ILE A 749 -8.05 15.03 13.62
C ILE A 749 -9.14 15.59 14.54
N ASP A 750 -9.19 15.14 15.80
CA ASP A 750 -10.14 15.64 16.79
C ASP A 750 -9.91 17.12 17.11
N ALA A 751 -8.65 17.57 17.19
CA ALA A 751 -8.32 18.97 17.34
C ALA A 751 -8.76 19.82 16.13
N LEU A 752 -8.58 19.31 14.91
CA LEU A 752 -9.06 19.98 13.69
C LEU A 752 -10.60 20.04 13.63
N TYR A 753 -11.30 19.01 14.08
CA TYR A 753 -12.76 19.05 14.21
C TYR A 753 -13.21 20.11 15.22
N ARG A 754 -12.57 20.19 16.39
CA ARG A 754 -12.84 21.26 17.37
C ARG A 754 -12.56 22.65 16.81
N ALA A 755 -11.48 22.81 16.05
CA ALA A 755 -11.13 24.07 15.39
C ALA A 755 -12.20 24.47 14.37
N SER A 756 -12.64 23.53 13.51
CA SER A 756 -13.73 23.74 12.55
C SER A 756 -15.02 24.17 13.24
N GLN A 757 -15.42 23.47 14.31
CA GLN A 757 -16.61 23.80 15.11
C GLN A 757 -16.51 25.19 15.76
N ALA A 758 -15.31 25.64 16.11
CA ALA A 758 -15.06 26.96 16.66
C ALA A 758 -15.03 28.10 15.62
N GLY A 759 -15.07 27.78 14.33
CA GLY A 759 -15.08 28.76 13.24
C GLY A 759 -13.76 28.89 12.47
N VAL A 760 -12.73 28.10 12.80
CA VAL A 760 -11.45 28.09 12.08
C VAL A 760 -11.62 27.53 10.67
N GLN A 761 -11.03 28.19 9.67
CA GLN A 761 -10.94 27.66 8.30
C GLN A 761 -9.75 26.72 8.19
N VAL A 762 -9.97 25.49 7.75
CA VAL A 762 -8.93 24.46 7.65
C VAL A 762 -8.81 23.97 6.21
N GLU A 763 -7.63 24.15 5.61
CA GLU A 763 -7.32 23.71 4.25
C GLU A 763 -6.16 22.73 4.26
N LEU A 764 -6.42 21.48 3.89
CA LEU A 764 -5.43 20.39 3.94
C LEU A 764 -5.09 19.93 2.53
N ILE A 765 -3.81 19.96 2.17
CA ILE A 765 -3.26 19.39 0.93
C ILE A 765 -2.65 18.04 1.28
N VAL A 766 -3.42 16.97 1.15
CA VAL A 766 -3.04 15.60 1.55
C VAL A 766 -3.02 14.69 0.33
N ARG A 767 -1.83 14.30 -0.13
CA ARG A 767 -1.73 13.46 -1.33
C ARG A 767 -2.20 12.03 -1.11
N GLY A 768 -1.81 11.42 0.01
CA GLY A 768 -1.91 9.99 0.26
C GLY A 768 -3.08 9.64 1.18
N ILE A 769 -2.78 8.91 2.26
CA ILE A 769 -3.79 8.49 3.25
C ILE A 769 -4.32 9.71 4.00
N CYS A 770 -5.65 9.86 4.02
CA CYS A 770 -6.37 10.78 4.89
C CYS A 770 -7.54 10.04 5.53
N THR A 771 -7.58 9.95 6.87
CA THR A 771 -8.71 9.36 7.61
C THR A 771 -9.69 10.41 8.13
N LEU A 772 -9.39 11.70 7.97
CA LEU A 772 -10.29 12.79 8.32
C LEU A 772 -11.47 12.80 7.35
N ARG A 773 -12.68 13.02 7.88
CA ARG A 773 -13.92 13.16 7.09
C ARG A 773 -14.28 14.65 6.95
N PRO A 774 -14.04 15.30 5.79
CA PRO A 774 -14.32 16.72 5.61
C PRO A 774 -15.81 17.00 5.31
N GLY A 775 -16.24 18.25 5.49
CA GLY A 775 -17.54 18.75 5.02
C GLY A 775 -18.77 18.23 5.77
N VAL A 776 -18.61 17.60 6.93
CA VAL A 776 -19.72 17.05 7.72
C VAL A 776 -20.36 18.15 8.56
N PRO A 777 -21.69 18.37 8.43
CA PRO A 777 -22.39 19.38 9.22
C PRO A 777 -22.18 19.26 10.73
N GLY A 778 -21.91 20.38 11.40
CA GLY A 778 -21.62 20.44 12.84
C GLY A 778 -20.30 19.78 13.30
N LEU A 779 -19.47 19.26 12.39
CA LEU A 779 -18.21 18.59 12.71
C LEU A 779 -17.03 19.18 11.92
N SER A 780 -17.11 19.17 10.59
CA SER A 780 -16.01 19.48 9.68
C SER A 780 -16.40 20.35 8.48
N GLU A 781 -17.49 21.12 8.61
CA GLU A 781 -18.01 22.06 7.58
C GLU A 781 -16.95 23.04 7.05
N ARG A 782 -15.99 23.42 7.89
CA ARG A 782 -14.91 24.37 7.56
C ARG A 782 -13.59 23.69 7.21
N ILE A 783 -13.60 22.36 7.03
CA ILE A 783 -12.44 21.59 6.64
C ILE A 783 -12.56 21.20 5.17
N ARG A 784 -11.66 21.73 4.35
CA ARG A 784 -11.47 21.34 2.96
C ARG A 784 -10.20 20.50 2.85
N VAL A 785 -10.33 19.28 2.33
CA VAL A 785 -9.18 18.42 2.02
C VAL A 785 -9.05 18.26 0.51
N VAL A 786 -7.91 18.68 -0.03
CA VAL A 786 -7.55 18.52 -1.43
C VAL A 786 -6.31 17.65 -1.57
N SER A 787 -6.10 17.12 -2.77
CA SER A 787 -4.94 16.33 -3.14
C SER A 787 -4.47 16.73 -4.52
N ARG A 788 -3.15 16.88 -4.63
CA ARG A 788 -2.45 17.19 -5.87
C ARG A 788 -1.65 15.97 -6.29
N LEU A 789 -1.84 15.55 -7.53
CA LEU A 789 -1.05 14.50 -8.19
C LEU A 789 -0.70 14.98 -9.60
N GLY A 790 0.52 14.71 -10.04
CA GLY A 790 0.98 15.11 -11.36
C GLY A 790 2.38 14.61 -11.62
N ARG A 791 3.14 15.37 -12.42
CA ARG A 791 4.51 15.04 -12.85
C ARG A 791 5.44 14.65 -11.71
N PHE A 792 5.36 15.35 -10.58
CA PHE A 792 6.22 15.12 -9.43
C PHE A 792 5.45 14.48 -8.29
N LEU A 793 6.15 13.66 -7.52
CA LEU A 793 5.60 13.10 -6.30
C LEU A 793 5.60 14.20 -5.23
N GLU A 794 4.43 14.76 -4.91
CA GLU A 794 4.31 15.70 -3.79
C GLU A 794 4.89 15.07 -2.52
N HIS A 795 5.84 15.73 -1.85
CA HIS A 795 6.50 15.14 -0.68
C HIS A 795 6.80 16.15 0.43
N ALA A 796 6.84 17.43 0.11
CA ALA A 796 7.01 18.53 1.05
C ALA A 796 5.92 18.52 2.13
N ARG A 797 6.34 18.84 3.37
CA ARG A 797 5.43 19.14 4.47
C ARG A 797 5.59 20.58 4.90
N ILE A 798 4.46 21.29 4.92
CA ILE A 798 4.37 22.71 5.28
C ILE A 798 3.17 22.86 6.20
N PHE A 799 3.35 23.50 7.36
CA PHE A 799 2.24 23.83 8.27
C PHE A 799 2.18 25.34 8.46
N ARG A 800 1.02 25.94 8.19
CA ARG A 800 0.75 27.37 8.33
C ARG A 800 -0.40 27.58 9.32
N PHE A 801 -0.18 28.44 10.31
CA PHE A 801 -1.19 28.86 11.29
C PHE A 801 -1.33 30.38 11.25
N GLU A 802 -2.55 30.92 11.20
CA GLU A 802 -2.81 32.37 11.05
C GLU A 802 -2.29 33.21 12.22
N ASN A 803 -2.39 32.66 13.44
CA ASN A 803 -1.84 33.21 14.68
C ASN A 803 -2.20 34.69 14.89
N GLY A 804 -3.50 34.99 14.75
CA GLY A 804 -4.03 36.34 14.98
C GLY A 804 -3.48 37.40 14.00
N GLY A 805 -3.22 37.02 12.75
CA GLY A 805 -2.71 37.91 11.70
C GLY A 805 -1.18 37.99 11.62
N ARG A 806 -0.47 37.09 12.32
CA ARG A 806 0.98 36.93 12.22
C ARG A 806 1.31 35.48 11.85
N PRO A 807 1.15 35.09 10.57
CA PRO A 807 1.23 33.71 10.16
C PRO A 807 2.55 33.05 10.56
N GLU A 808 2.45 31.85 11.12
CA GLU A 808 3.58 31.01 11.50
C GLU A 808 3.71 29.84 10.53
N TYR A 809 4.93 29.59 10.03
CA TYR A 809 5.23 28.50 9.11
C TYR A 809 6.18 27.49 9.74
N LEU A 810 5.91 26.20 9.54
CA LEU A 810 6.78 25.10 9.91
C LEU A 810 7.07 24.24 8.67
N VAL A 811 8.30 23.75 8.55
CA VAL A 811 8.72 22.78 7.52
C VAL A 811 9.49 21.62 8.16
N GLY A 812 9.34 20.41 7.62
CA GLY A 812 10.08 19.28 8.16
C GLY A 812 9.68 17.91 7.62
N SER A 813 10.11 16.87 8.32
CA SER A 813 10.03 15.49 7.83
C SER A 813 8.71 14.77 8.18
N ALA A 814 7.96 15.32 9.14
CA ALA A 814 6.82 14.63 9.74
C ALA A 814 5.53 14.76 8.93
N ASP A 815 4.81 13.64 8.76
CA ASP A 815 3.39 13.64 8.44
C ASP A 815 2.55 13.61 9.72
N TRP A 816 1.26 13.99 9.65
CA TRP A 816 0.33 13.90 10.78
C TRP A 816 -0.25 12.49 10.94
N ARG A 817 0.67 11.53 11.13
CA ARG A 817 0.34 10.12 11.31
C ARG A 817 0.82 9.61 12.66
N ARG A 818 0.10 8.64 13.23
CA ARG A 818 0.42 8.10 14.56
C ARG A 818 1.89 7.69 14.70
N ARG A 819 2.39 6.95 13.69
CA ARG A 819 3.78 6.45 13.65
C ARG A 819 4.81 7.58 13.57
N ASN A 820 4.50 8.65 12.85
CA ASN A 820 5.42 9.77 12.63
C ASN A 820 5.50 10.64 13.89
N LEU A 821 4.39 10.80 14.60
CA LEU A 821 4.32 11.64 15.79
C LEU A 821 4.78 10.93 17.08
N ARG A 822 4.74 9.58 17.15
CA ARG A 822 5.04 8.83 18.39
C ARG A 822 6.13 7.75 18.28
N SER A 823 6.41 7.22 17.10
CA SER A 823 7.29 6.04 16.93
C SER A 823 8.48 6.32 16.00
N ARG A 824 8.69 7.59 15.65
CA ARG A 824 9.76 8.04 14.77
C ARG A 824 10.37 9.32 15.31
N ILE A 825 11.67 9.44 15.06
CA ILE A 825 12.38 10.70 15.23
C ILE A 825 12.16 11.50 13.97
N GLU A 826 11.28 12.50 14.08
CA GLU A 826 10.90 13.43 13.02
C GLU A 826 11.15 14.85 13.51
N VAL A 827 11.26 15.80 12.58
CA VAL A 827 11.41 17.21 12.93
C VAL A 827 10.44 18.10 12.18
N ALA A 828 10.07 19.22 12.78
CA ALA A 828 9.50 20.39 12.12
C ALA A 828 10.15 21.65 12.68
N ALA A 829 10.71 22.48 11.79
CA ALA A 829 11.40 23.71 12.14
C ALA A 829 10.55 24.92 11.75
N PRO A 830 10.47 25.96 12.59
CA PRO A 830 9.89 27.22 12.22
C PRO A 830 10.71 27.91 11.14
N VAL A 831 10.02 28.58 10.22
CA VAL A 831 10.61 29.42 9.18
C VAL A 831 10.26 30.86 9.49
N ALA A 832 11.28 31.69 9.69
CA ALA A 832 11.12 33.10 10.06
C ALA A 832 11.61 34.07 8.99
N ASP A 833 12.54 33.65 8.11
CA ASP A 833 13.05 34.49 7.03
C ASP A 833 11.88 34.95 6.12
N PRO A 834 11.72 36.27 5.88
CA PRO A 834 10.58 36.79 5.13
C PRO A 834 10.47 36.26 3.69
N LEU A 835 11.59 35.99 3.01
CA LEU A 835 11.58 35.48 1.63
C LEU A 835 11.23 34.00 1.61
N ALA A 836 11.73 33.23 2.57
CA ALA A 836 11.33 31.84 2.75
C ALA A 836 9.83 31.73 3.08
N CYS A 837 9.31 32.56 3.99
CA CYS A 837 7.89 32.63 4.32
C CYS A 837 7.03 33.00 3.10
N ALA A 838 7.42 34.01 2.34
CA ALA A 838 6.71 34.41 1.11
C ALA A 838 6.70 33.28 0.08
N ARG A 839 7.80 32.54 -0.06
CA ARG A 839 7.89 31.37 -0.94
C ARG A 839 6.99 30.23 -0.47
N LEU A 840 6.92 29.94 0.83
CA LEU A 840 6.00 28.93 1.37
C LEU A 840 4.54 29.29 1.13
N GLU A 841 4.15 30.55 1.36
CA GLU A 841 2.79 31.01 1.08
C GLU A 841 2.46 30.90 -0.42
N ALA A 842 3.41 31.25 -1.30
CA ALA A 842 3.24 31.09 -2.75
C ALA A 842 3.04 29.62 -3.15
N ILE A 843 3.82 28.69 -2.58
CA ILE A 843 3.65 27.24 -2.81
C ILE A 843 2.27 26.78 -2.37
N LEU A 844 1.85 27.14 -1.15
CA LEU A 844 0.53 26.76 -0.63
C LEU A 844 -0.62 27.36 -1.46
N ALA A 845 -0.51 28.62 -1.87
CA ALA A 845 -1.51 29.27 -2.70
C ALA A 845 -1.60 28.64 -4.10
N GLN A 846 -0.46 28.30 -4.71
CA GLN A 846 -0.42 27.60 -5.99
C GLN A 846 -1.03 26.20 -5.86
N ASP A 847 -0.68 25.46 -4.81
CA ASP A 847 -1.25 24.14 -4.56
C ASP A 847 -2.76 24.19 -4.36
N LEU A 848 -3.30 25.15 -3.60
CA LEU A 848 -4.73 25.28 -3.34
C LEU A 848 -5.54 25.81 -4.54
N GLY A 849 -4.87 26.52 -5.45
CA GLY A 849 -5.44 27.08 -6.68
C GLY A 849 -5.25 26.23 -7.93
N ASP A 850 -4.62 25.05 -7.83
CA ASP A 850 -4.35 24.19 -8.99
C ASP A 850 -5.67 23.63 -9.58
N PRO A 851 -5.92 23.80 -10.90
CA PRO A 851 -7.14 23.32 -11.54
C PRO A 851 -7.23 21.78 -11.63
N LEU A 852 -6.14 21.06 -11.37
CA LEU A 852 -6.07 19.60 -11.39
C LEU A 852 -6.25 18.96 -10.00
N LEU A 853 -6.72 19.74 -9.01
CA LEU A 853 -6.94 19.24 -7.66
C LEU A 853 -8.08 18.23 -7.57
N TRP A 854 -7.88 17.26 -6.68
CA TRP A 854 -8.91 16.34 -6.23
C TRP A 854 -9.38 16.74 -4.84
N GLN A 855 -10.68 16.89 -4.63
CA GLN A 855 -11.27 17.17 -3.33
C GLN A 855 -11.84 15.89 -2.71
N LEU A 856 -11.43 15.60 -1.48
CA LEU A 856 -11.96 14.50 -0.68
C LEU A 856 -13.39 14.81 -0.27
N GLN A 857 -14.30 13.87 -0.54
CA GLN A 857 -15.70 13.94 -0.16
C GLN A 857 -15.95 13.28 1.21
N PRO A 858 -17.09 13.57 1.86
CA PRO A 858 -17.41 12.97 3.16
C PRO A 858 -17.50 11.45 3.14
N ASP A 859 -17.77 10.81 1.99
CA ASP A 859 -17.83 9.34 1.85
C ASP A 859 -16.45 8.68 1.65
N GLY A 860 -15.39 9.47 1.51
CA GLY A 860 -14.03 9.00 1.26
C GLY A 860 -13.64 8.92 -0.23
N SER A 861 -14.57 9.22 -1.13
CA SER A 861 -14.28 9.36 -2.57
C SER A 861 -13.56 10.67 -2.87
N TYR A 862 -12.92 10.75 -4.03
CA TYR A 862 -12.28 11.98 -4.51
C TYR A 862 -12.93 12.45 -5.80
N ALA A 863 -13.31 13.71 -5.85
CA ALA A 863 -13.85 14.36 -7.05
C ALA A 863 -12.85 15.39 -7.58
N ARG A 864 -12.69 15.52 -8.90
CA ARG A 864 -11.92 16.64 -9.46
C ARG A 864 -12.64 17.95 -9.13
N VAL A 865 -11.87 18.94 -8.68
CA VAL A 865 -12.38 20.31 -8.56
C VAL A 865 -12.55 20.81 -9.99
N ALA A 866 -13.79 21.04 -10.43
CA ALA A 866 -14.02 21.64 -11.74
C ALA A 866 -13.22 22.95 -11.80
N ALA A 867 -12.42 23.14 -12.85
CA ALA A 867 -11.76 24.40 -13.09
C ALA A 867 -12.85 25.48 -13.04
N ALA A 868 -12.79 26.34 -12.03
CA ALA A 868 -13.65 27.50 -11.97
C ALA A 868 -13.26 28.36 -13.17
N VAL A 869 -14.04 28.25 -14.25
CA VAL A 869 -14.17 29.33 -15.21
C VAL A 869 -14.76 30.48 -14.40
N ASP A 870 -13.90 31.44 -14.07
CA ASP A 870 -14.15 32.73 -13.40
C ASP A 870 -15.49 32.90 -12.66
N GLY A 871 -15.45 32.90 -11.31
CA GLY A 871 -16.64 33.16 -10.48
C GLY A 871 -16.45 33.01 -8.95
N GLY A 872 -15.51 33.77 -8.39
CA GLY A 872 -15.41 34.25 -7.00
C GLY A 872 -16.03 33.46 -5.82
N TRP A 873 -15.18 32.78 -5.04
CA TRP A 873 -15.37 32.70 -3.56
C TRP A 873 -14.95 34.00 -2.87
N ARG A 874 -14.10 34.81 -3.54
CA ARG A 874 -13.66 36.14 -3.12
C ARG A 874 -14.83 37.14 -3.03
N ASP A 875 -15.87 36.99 -3.84
CA ASP A 875 -17.04 37.90 -3.83
C ASP A 875 -18.02 37.60 -2.69
N ARG A 876 -17.98 36.39 -2.11
CA ARG A 876 -18.86 36.02 -0.99
C ARG A 876 -18.38 36.51 0.38
N ILE A 877 -17.17 37.08 0.45
CA ILE A 877 -16.62 37.70 1.67
C ILE A 877 -16.75 39.24 1.63
N ALA A 878 -17.00 39.83 0.45
CA ALA A 878 -17.25 41.28 0.32
C ALA A 878 -18.71 41.69 0.57
N ALA A 879 -19.66 40.75 0.67
CA ALA A 879 -21.09 41.04 0.86
C ALA A 879 -21.61 40.91 2.31
N ALA A 880 -20.73 40.65 3.27
CA ALA A 880 -21.09 40.56 4.70
C ALA A 880 -20.42 41.69 5.51
N SER A 881 -20.80 42.92 5.22
CA SER A 881 -20.65 44.05 6.14
C SER A 881 -22.00 44.75 6.25
N PRO A 882 -22.61 44.82 7.44
CA PRO A 882 -23.82 45.61 7.63
C PRO A 882 -23.43 47.09 7.57
N SER A 883 -23.97 47.78 6.57
CA SER A 883 -24.02 49.24 6.54
C SER A 883 -24.81 49.74 7.75
N HIS A 884 -24.16 50.36 8.73
CA HIS A 884 -24.78 51.33 9.65
C HIS A 884 -23.88 52.58 9.68
N GLY A 885 -24.52 53.73 9.45
CA GLY A 885 -23.94 55.04 9.71
C GLY A 885 -24.00 55.43 11.18
#